data_AF-A0A9W9D6P3-F1
#
_entry.id   AF-A0A9W9D6P3-F1
#
_cell.length_a   1.000
_cell.length_b   1.000
_cell.length_c   1.000
_cell.angle_alpha   90.00
_cell.angle_beta   90.00
_cell.angle_gamma   90.00
#
_symmetry.space_group_name_H-M   'P 1'
#
loop_
_entity.id
_entity.type
_entity.pdbx_description
1 polymer ?
#
loop_
_entity_poly.entity_id
_entity_poly.type
_entity_poly.pdbx_seq_one_letter_code
_entity_poly.pdbx_strand_id
1 'polypeptide(L)'
;MDDNEARVHDFLDDKLQTAGDLDSLDELLASITAQHGLLKQQLDGAQRDLHDAKHHQHEHHQQLQDKAAAFRRQQQDIDRRLLVITASETSDEAVPRFEAVLGTLQRLDVAGGYIELLREVDVLSKHAHDQLQTSNEAALAPYKQLRSLHTRLIKLQDDAEGAAPQLLHHVSQITQALRSKILDAFAADLDSILKKVHWPTPKAVIPPQLREEWETAIVKLLDLQMPELEGNNYASGPVDKVKLPPVLFPFEVLVQPLEMRFRYHFEGDKPTNRLDRPEYFLSHVTTLLDDYGSFVSDYMQPVLFKHFRGTDLALNPVYIDAMSAFITALLPVLRTKISSLLPKVANQPQLLSHLVHEIMSFDSTIRDTWAYDGGYGLSGWNGLSWEFLVQGNWFDQWLRVEKEFALKRYHEIVEADDWRDLDYESVDTKATKPTKGAIRVNDLLETITDRYRPLTSFKHKLAFLIDIQIAIFDQFHERLNDSLEAYLRMTTTLGRAMGGVSKEEQDKLLGIEGLESLCRTYGSADYLEKAMRDWSDDVFFLDIWEELQDRAQHGGSIGTRTVASVAERTSKNVGTSEADVSEAGGLFDETASWYARLRDRSEQIITETLVSNVRVALKPYRQINPWATLSSTGASGKDLSPTAELDPLLSHLSTTLAFLSRVLAPAPLRRITRAVLATVNAAIFDSVLRVSFSTQGAAQLNADLQAICAVVDEKVGAGVAESGLRRCFEGAKLVSLPIRGAKTSANTAGLAEEDGMEEWDAWAAEDAGADAGGESSGAGPQKETTSNRDADDGAEAGRELGLWEVEKRLFADNQSARDVLEELGLEVLDEKEARRLLRLRVELAG
;
A
#
# COMPACT_ATOMS: atom_id res chain seq x y z
N MET A 1 64.01 48.85 -62.99
CA MET A 1 63.62 49.61 -61.78
C MET A 1 62.58 48.74 -61.13
N ASP A 2 63.04 47.89 -60.24
CA ASP A 2 62.39 46.61 -60.02
C ASP A 2 61.71 46.62 -58.66
N ASP A 3 60.49 46.08 -58.55
CA ASP A 3 59.73 46.04 -57.29
C ASP A 3 60.52 45.39 -56.14
N ASN A 4 61.51 44.55 -56.43
CA ASN A 4 62.42 43.99 -55.44
C ASN A 4 63.28 45.06 -54.74
N GLU A 5 63.78 46.07 -55.44
CA GLU A 5 64.60 47.14 -54.84
C GLU A 5 63.74 48.00 -53.90
N ALA A 6 62.53 48.37 -54.33
CA ALA A 6 61.57 49.10 -53.52
C ALA A 6 61.13 48.31 -52.28
N ARG A 7 60.76 47.03 -52.43
CA ARG A 7 60.29 46.19 -51.32
C ARG A 7 61.40 45.80 -50.34
N VAL A 8 62.66 45.77 -50.78
CA VAL A 8 63.81 45.64 -49.87
C VAL A 8 64.04 46.95 -49.11
N HIS A 9 63.86 48.12 -49.74
CA HIS A 9 63.93 49.42 -49.06
C HIS A 9 62.83 49.54 -47.98
N ASP A 10 61.56 49.32 -48.35
CA ASP A 10 60.42 49.35 -47.42
C ASP A 10 60.63 48.38 -46.22
N PHE A 11 61.15 47.19 -46.47
CA PHE A 11 61.42 46.20 -45.42
C PHE A 11 62.56 46.62 -44.49
N LEU A 12 63.61 47.27 -45.00
CA LEU A 12 64.71 47.78 -44.19
C LEU A 12 64.27 48.99 -43.36
N ASP A 13 63.51 49.92 -43.94
CA ASP A 13 62.94 51.07 -43.22
C ASP A 13 61.97 50.62 -42.11
N ASP A 14 61.12 49.62 -42.36
CA ASP A 14 60.20 49.05 -41.36
C ASP A 14 60.92 48.25 -40.24
N LYS A 15 62.17 47.82 -40.45
CA LYS A 15 62.93 46.99 -39.50
C LYS A 15 64.07 47.71 -38.78
N LEU A 16 64.53 48.87 -39.28
CA LEU A 16 65.64 49.64 -38.71
C LEU A 16 65.22 51.09 -38.44
N GLN A 17 64.13 51.27 -37.68
CA GLN A 17 63.48 52.57 -37.46
C GLN A 17 64.27 53.50 -36.51
N THR A 18 65.13 52.96 -35.65
CA THR A 18 65.95 53.72 -34.69
C THR A 18 67.41 53.27 -34.68
N ALA A 19 68.30 54.13 -34.18
CA ALA A 19 69.73 53.85 -34.15
C ALA A 19 70.14 52.67 -33.23
N GLY A 20 69.26 52.23 -32.32
CA GLY A 20 69.49 51.03 -31.48
C GLY A 20 69.15 49.72 -32.20
N ASP A 21 68.32 49.76 -33.24
CA ASP A 21 67.90 48.55 -33.97
C ASP A 21 69.06 47.97 -34.82
N LEU A 22 70.11 48.77 -35.06
CA LEU A 22 71.36 48.33 -35.69
C LEU A 22 72.07 47.20 -34.91
N ASP A 23 71.91 47.13 -33.58
CA ASP A 23 72.49 46.04 -32.78
C ASP A 23 71.78 44.68 -33.04
N SER A 24 70.57 44.69 -33.62
CA SER A 24 69.81 43.49 -34.00
C SER A 24 70.11 42.98 -35.42
N LEU A 25 70.92 43.72 -36.19
CA LEU A 25 71.07 43.54 -37.64
C LEU A 25 71.71 42.18 -38.01
N ASP A 26 72.62 41.66 -37.18
CA ASP A 26 73.19 40.31 -37.34
C ASP A 26 72.15 39.20 -37.09
N GLU A 27 71.24 39.36 -36.12
CA GLU A 27 70.14 38.40 -35.92
C GLU A 27 69.13 38.45 -37.08
N LEU A 28 68.88 39.64 -37.64
CA LEU A 28 68.05 39.82 -38.83
C LEU A 28 68.68 39.17 -40.07
N LEU A 29 70.00 39.30 -40.28
CA LEU A 29 70.73 38.60 -41.33
C LEU A 29 70.73 37.08 -41.15
N ALA A 30 70.91 36.59 -39.93
CA ALA A 30 70.82 35.17 -39.59
C ALA A 30 69.40 34.61 -39.86
N SER A 31 68.36 35.37 -39.48
CA SER A 31 66.96 35.06 -39.74
C SER A 31 66.66 34.96 -41.25
N ILE A 32 67.07 35.97 -42.02
CA ILE A 32 66.84 36.03 -43.47
C ILE A 32 67.61 34.92 -44.21
N THR A 33 68.85 34.62 -43.82
CA THR A 33 69.62 33.52 -44.42
C THR A 33 69.06 32.14 -44.05
N ALA A 34 68.56 31.95 -42.83
CA ALA A 34 67.84 30.75 -42.44
C ALA A 34 66.53 30.58 -43.22
N GLN A 35 65.72 31.64 -43.38
CA GLN A 35 64.51 31.63 -44.20
C GLN A 35 64.82 31.35 -45.68
N HIS A 36 65.85 31.97 -46.25
CA HIS A 36 66.25 31.73 -47.64
C HIS A 36 66.75 30.28 -47.83
N GLY A 37 67.49 29.74 -46.87
CA GLY A 37 67.89 28.33 -46.85
C GLY A 37 66.69 27.38 -46.83
N LEU A 38 65.73 27.64 -45.95
CA LEU A 38 64.49 26.85 -45.84
C LEU A 38 63.65 26.92 -47.11
N LEU A 39 63.42 28.12 -47.65
CA LEU A 39 62.67 28.32 -48.91
C LEU A 39 63.33 27.63 -50.10
N LYS A 40 64.67 27.65 -50.17
CA LYS A 40 65.41 26.93 -51.22
C LYS A 40 65.29 25.41 -51.06
N GLN A 41 65.38 24.89 -49.83
CA GLN A 41 65.20 23.48 -49.54
C GLN A 41 63.76 22.99 -49.81
N GLN A 42 62.76 23.85 -49.57
CA GLN A 42 61.36 23.62 -49.95
C GLN A 42 61.15 23.66 -51.46
N LEU A 43 61.79 24.58 -52.18
CA LEU A 43 61.76 24.65 -53.64
C LEU A 43 62.38 23.39 -54.27
N ASP A 44 63.56 22.98 -53.79
CA ASP A 44 64.25 21.76 -54.22
C ASP A 44 63.47 20.49 -53.85
N GLY A 45 62.61 20.54 -52.81
CA GLY A 45 61.63 19.50 -52.50
C GLY A 45 60.49 19.48 -53.52
N ALA A 46 59.75 20.58 -53.64
CA ALA A 46 58.61 20.71 -54.55
C ALA A 46 58.97 20.46 -56.03
N GLN A 47 60.20 20.74 -56.46
CA GLN A 47 60.67 20.38 -57.81
C GLN A 47 60.84 18.87 -58.01
N ARG A 48 61.30 18.14 -56.98
CA ARG A 48 61.35 16.67 -57.00
C ARG A 48 59.95 16.08 -56.93
N ASP A 49 59.11 16.54 -56.02
CA ASP A 49 57.72 16.08 -55.90
C ASP A 49 56.94 16.29 -57.21
N LEU A 50 57.15 17.42 -57.90
CA LEU A 50 56.57 17.69 -59.23
C LEU A 50 57.15 16.78 -60.33
N HIS A 51 58.44 16.43 -60.25
CA HIS A 51 59.08 15.52 -61.21
C HIS A 51 58.55 14.10 -61.05
N ASP A 52 58.54 13.59 -59.82
CA ASP A 52 58.07 12.25 -59.48
C ASP A 52 56.56 12.12 -59.73
N ALA A 53 55.76 13.15 -59.42
CA ALA A 53 54.34 13.19 -59.79
C ALA A 53 54.13 13.15 -61.32
N LYS A 54 54.97 13.83 -62.12
CA LYS A 54 54.92 13.74 -63.58
C LYS A 54 55.38 12.39 -64.13
N HIS A 55 56.37 11.76 -63.49
CA HIS A 55 56.83 10.42 -63.84
C HIS A 55 55.72 9.39 -63.58
N HIS A 56 55.19 9.35 -62.35
CA HIS A 56 54.05 8.51 -62.00
C HIS A 56 52.80 8.80 -62.84
N GLN A 57 52.55 10.06 -63.23
CA GLN A 57 51.45 10.38 -64.16
C GLN A 57 51.68 9.76 -65.54
N HIS A 58 52.90 9.83 -66.09
CA HIS A 58 53.24 9.19 -67.37
C HIS A 58 53.17 7.67 -67.28
N GLU A 59 53.77 7.06 -66.26
CA GLU A 59 53.71 5.61 -66.04
C GLU A 59 52.27 5.12 -65.85
N HIS A 60 51.46 5.81 -65.04
CA HIS A 60 50.07 5.46 -64.85
C HIS A 60 49.26 5.65 -66.15
N HIS A 61 49.49 6.72 -66.91
CA HIS A 61 48.83 6.92 -68.20
C HIS A 61 49.21 5.84 -69.22
N GLN A 62 50.49 5.46 -69.27
CA GLN A 62 51.00 4.41 -70.16
C GLN A 62 50.45 3.03 -69.73
N GLN A 63 50.48 2.69 -68.44
CA GLN A 63 49.80 1.50 -67.90
C GLN A 63 48.29 1.51 -68.20
N LEU A 64 47.62 2.66 -68.19
CA LEU A 64 46.20 2.75 -68.53
C LEU A 64 45.97 2.54 -70.03
N GLN A 65 46.85 3.04 -70.91
CA GLN A 65 46.81 2.75 -72.34
C GLN A 65 47.10 1.27 -72.61
N ASP A 66 48.10 0.67 -71.96
CA ASP A 66 48.43 -0.75 -72.10
C ASP A 66 47.29 -1.65 -71.58
N LYS A 67 46.68 -1.30 -70.43
CA LYS A 67 45.46 -1.97 -69.93
C LYS A 67 44.29 -1.80 -70.89
N ALA A 68 44.09 -0.62 -71.48
CA ALA A 68 43.02 -0.40 -72.47
C ALA A 68 43.28 -1.12 -73.80
N ALA A 69 44.54 -1.26 -74.22
CA ALA A 69 44.94 -2.03 -75.41
C ALA A 69 44.84 -3.54 -75.17
N ALA A 70 45.24 -4.02 -74.00
CA ALA A 70 45.03 -5.39 -73.55
C ALA A 70 43.54 -5.72 -73.43
N PHE A 71 42.74 -4.84 -72.82
CA PHE A 71 41.28 -4.99 -72.75
C PHE A 71 40.65 -4.99 -74.14
N ARG A 72 41.04 -4.11 -75.07
CA ARG A 72 40.53 -4.15 -76.46
C ARG A 72 40.94 -5.42 -77.20
N ARG A 73 42.14 -5.97 -76.96
CA ARG A 73 42.56 -7.28 -77.51
C ARG A 73 41.78 -8.43 -76.90
N GLN A 74 41.51 -8.40 -75.59
CA GLN A 74 40.68 -9.38 -74.90
C GLN A 74 39.22 -9.29 -75.37
N GLN A 75 38.68 -8.08 -75.54
CA GLN A 75 37.35 -7.86 -76.12
C GLN A 75 37.30 -8.42 -77.55
N GLN A 76 38.30 -8.17 -78.40
CA GLN A 76 38.36 -8.74 -79.74
C GLN A 76 38.57 -10.27 -79.77
N ASP A 77 39.29 -10.86 -78.81
CA ASP A 77 39.38 -12.31 -78.64
C ASP A 77 38.04 -12.90 -78.17
N ILE A 78 37.39 -12.25 -77.20
CA ILE A 78 36.06 -12.60 -76.70
C ILE A 78 35.04 -12.50 -77.82
N ASP A 79 34.91 -11.37 -78.51
CA ASP A 79 33.98 -11.16 -79.62
C ASP A 79 34.22 -12.19 -80.74
N ARG A 80 35.49 -12.48 -81.08
CA ARG A 80 35.84 -13.51 -82.07
C ARG A 80 35.48 -14.92 -81.60
N ARG A 81 35.73 -15.25 -80.33
CA ARG A 81 35.40 -16.56 -79.74
C ARG A 81 33.91 -16.72 -79.55
N LEU A 82 33.19 -15.66 -79.18
CA LEU A 82 31.74 -15.60 -79.07
C LEU A 82 31.12 -15.83 -80.45
N LEU A 83 31.62 -15.19 -81.51
CA LEU A 83 31.19 -15.43 -82.89
C LEU A 83 31.44 -16.88 -83.35
N VAL A 84 32.56 -17.49 -82.94
CA VAL A 84 32.86 -18.92 -83.17
C VAL A 84 31.98 -19.86 -82.32
N ILE A 85 31.64 -19.48 -81.09
CA ILE A 85 30.79 -20.23 -80.16
C ILE A 85 29.32 -20.19 -80.63
N THR A 86 28.81 -19.03 -81.05
CA THR A 86 27.48 -18.90 -81.68
C THR A 86 27.38 -19.58 -83.04
N ALA A 87 28.52 -19.95 -83.65
CA ALA A 87 28.58 -20.78 -84.85
C ALA A 87 28.85 -22.27 -84.52
N SER A 88 28.79 -22.68 -83.25
CA SER A 88 29.04 -24.04 -82.80
C SER A 88 27.99 -24.52 -81.79
N GLU A 89 27.02 -25.29 -82.28
CA GLU A 89 25.87 -25.87 -81.55
C GLU A 89 26.26 -26.88 -80.44
N THR A 90 27.55 -26.96 -80.06
CA THR A 90 28.08 -27.94 -79.10
C THR A 90 28.34 -27.38 -77.69
N SER A 91 28.18 -26.07 -77.48
CA SER A 91 28.47 -25.42 -76.19
C SER A 91 27.30 -25.43 -75.21
N ASP A 92 26.07 -25.16 -75.67
CA ASP A 92 24.87 -25.09 -74.81
C ASP A 92 24.46 -26.42 -74.17
N GLU A 93 24.79 -27.58 -74.77
CA GLU A 93 24.61 -28.90 -74.11
C GLU A 93 25.72 -29.21 -73.10
N ALA A 94 26.92 -28.63 -73.25
CA ALA A 94 28.10 -29.06 -72.51
C ALA A 94 28.12 -28.52 -71.07
N VAL A 95 27.77 -27.25 -70.89
CA VAL A 95 27.71 -26.60 -69.57
C VAL A 95 26.70 -27.28 -68.63
N PRO A 96 25.41 -27.45 -68.98
CA PRO A 96 24.45 -28.13 -68.10
C PRO A 96 24.78 -29.60 -67.88
N ARG A 97 25.51 -30.27 -68.77
CA ARG A 97 26.05 -31.63 -68.51
C ARG A 97 27.16 -31.62 -67.44
N PHE A 98 28.09 -30.67 -67.49
CA PHE A 98 29.11 -30.53 -66.45
C PHE A 98 28.52 -30.09 -65.10
N GLU A 99 27.55 -29.17 -65.10
CA GLU A 99 26.81 -28.78 -63.89
C GLU A 99 26.00 -29.94 -63.32
N ALA A 100 25.36 -30.77 -64.15
CA ALA A 100 24.66 -31.97 -63.70
C ALA A 100 25.63 -33.01 -63.10
N VAL A 101 26.84 -33.16 -63.63
CA VAL A 101 27.88 -34.07 -63.11
C VAL A 101 28.52 -33.55 -61.83
N LEU A 102 28.79 -32.24 -61.72
CA LEU A 102 29.22 -31.62 -60.46
C LEU A 102 28.11 -31.70 -59.40
N GLY A 103 26.86 -31.50 -59.80
CA GLY A 103 25.69 -31.64 -58.95
C GLY A 103 25.42 -33.09 -58.52
N THR A 104 25.77 -34.12 -59.29
CA THR A 104 25.76 -35.51 -58.79
C THR A 104 26.95 -35.82 -57.91
N LEU A 105 28.14 -35.27 -58.19
CA LEU A 105 29.32 -35.40 -57.32
C LEU A 105 29.05 -34.79 -55.92
N GLN A 106 28.55 -33.56 -55.87
CA GLN A 106 28.22 -32.88 -54.61
C GLN A 106 27.12 -33.60 -53.83
N ARG A 107 26.10 -34.16 -54.50
CA ARG A 107 25.08 -34.99 -53.86
C ARG A 107 25.65 -36.32 -53.34
N LEU A 108 26.63 -36.91 -54.02
CA LEU A 108 27.33 -38.10 -53.56
C LEU A 108 28.19 -37.81 -52.32
N ASP A 109 28.88 -36.68 -52.31
CA ASP A 109 29.74 -36.22 -51.20
C ASP A 109 28.91 -35.93 -49.94
N VAL A 110 27.82 -35.16 -50.08
CA VAL A 110 26.84 -34.91 -49.00
C VAL A 110 26.20 -36.22 -48.50
N ALA A 111 25.85 -37.15 -49.40
CA ALA A 111 25.33 -38.46 -49.01
C ALA A 111 26.40 -39.33 -48.30
N GLY A 112 27.67 -39.20 -48.67
CA GLY A 112 28.82 -39.82 -48.00
C GLY A 112 28.92 -39.33 -46.55
N GLY A 113 29.07 -38.02 -46.34
CA GLY A 113 29.13 -37.43 -45.01
C GLY A 113 27.90 -37.73 -44.14
N TYR A 114 26.70 -37.78 -44.74
CA TYR A 114 25.46 -38.20 -44.07
C TYR A 114 25.54 -39.64 -43.54
N ILE A 115 26.05 -40.58 -44.36
CA ILE A 115 26.22 -41.99 -44.00
C ILE A 115 27.36 -42.16 -42.97
N GLU A 116 28.45 -41.41 -43.09
CA GLU A 116 29.55 -41.44 -42.12
C GLU A 116 29.12 -40.94 -40.74
N LEU A 117 28.33 -39.85 -40.68
CA LEU A 117 27.79 -39.35 -39.41
C LEU A 117 26.79 -40.33 -38.78
N LEU A 118 25.91 -40.95 -39.57
CA LEU A 118 25.03 -42.03 -39.07
C LEU A 118 25.83 -43.22 -38.54
N ARG A 119 26.95 -43.56 -39.18
CA ARG A 119 27.86 -44.61 -38.72
C ARG A 119 28.59 -44.22 -37.43
N GLU A 120 29.03 -42.98 -37.29
CA GLU A 120 29.63 -42.47 -36.05
C GLU A 120 28.63 -42.56 -34.88
N VAL A 121 27.40 -42.12 -35.10
CA VAL A 121 26.29 -42.19 -34.13
C VAL A 121 25.95 -43.64 -33.75
N ASP A 122 25.90 -44.56 -34.70
CA ASP A 122 25.68 -45.99 -34.46
C ASP A 122 26.85 -46.64 -33.68
N VAL A 123 28.09 -46.29 -34.01
CA VAL A 123 29.29 -46.77 -33.30
C VAL A 123 29.35 -46.24 -31.87
N LEU A 124 29.08 -44.95 -31.64
CA LEU A 124 29.01 -44.36 -30.31
C LEU A 124 27.89 -44.98 -29.46
N SER A 125 26.72 -45.19 -30.07
CA SER A 125 25.57 -45.83 -29.41
C SER A 125 25.86 -47.28 -29.00
N LYS A 126 26.45 -48.08 -29.89
CA LYS A 126 26.87 -49.47 -29.59
C LYS A 126 27.97 -49.52 -28.55
N HIS A 127 29.01 -48.70 -28.69
CA HIS A 127 30.09 -48.63 -27.71
C HIS A 127 29.57 -48.25 -26.31
N ALA A 128 28.67 -47.26 -26.21
CA ALA A 128 28.03 -46.92 -24.94
C ALA A 128 27.21 -48.09 -24.35
N HIS A 129 26.52 -48.88 -25.19
CA HIS A 129 25.76 -50.03 -24.74
C HIS A 129 26.64 -51.21 -24.28
N ASP A 130 27.75 -51.48 -24.98
CA ASP A 130 28.71 -52.52 -24.62
C ASP A 130 29.47 -52.15 -23.32
N GLN A 131 29.81 -50.86 -23.16
CA GLN A 131 30.36 -50.35 -21.89
C GLN A 131 29.35 -50.47 -20.75
N LEU A 132 28.05 -50.22 -20.97
CA LEU A 132 27.01 -50.37 -19.94
C LEU A 132 26.93 -51.81 -19.37
N GLN A 133 27.31 -52.83 -20.14
CA GLN A 133 27.37 -54.22 -19.66
C GLN A 133 28.64 -54.54 -18.85
N THR A 134 29.63 -53.63 -18.83
CA THR A 134 30.97 -53.87 -18.27
C THR A 134 31.31 -52.90 -17.12
N SER A 135 31.01 -51.60 -17.30
CA SER A 135 31.11 -50.56 -16.28
C SER A 135 30.15 -49.41 -16.62
N ASN A 136 29.18 -49.18 -15.74
CA ASN A 136 28.21 -48.10 -15.83
C ASN A 136 28.86 -46.71 -16.05
N GLU A 137 30.02 -46.47 -15.45
CA GLU A 137 30.75 -45.20 -15.57
C GLU A 137 31.42 -45.03 -16.95
N ALA A 138 31.93 -46.11 -17.55
CA ALA A 138 32.58 -46.08 -18.85
C ALA A 138 31.60 -45.72 -20.00
N ALA A 139 30.30 -45.93 -19.80
CA ALA A 139 29.26 -45.54 -20.75
C ALA A 139 29.04 -44.01 -20.84
N LEU A 140 29.46 -43.23 -19.82
CA LEU A 140 29.30 -41.77 -19.82
C LEU A 140 30.18 -41.06 -20.87
N ALA A 141 31.37 -41.59 -21.18
CA ALA A 141 32.27 -40.98 -22.16
C ALA A 141 31.69 -40.97 -23.59
N PRO A 142 31.27 -42.10 -24.19
CA PRO A 142 30.62 -42.11 -25.50
C PRO A 142 29.25 -41.40 -25.49
N TYR A 143 28.51 -41.40 -24.37
CA TYR A 143 27.29 -40.59 -24.24
C TYR A 143 27.57 -39.08 -24.29
N LYS A 144 28.57 -38.59 -23.54
CA LYS A 144 28.99 -37.18 -23.56
C LYS A 144 29.47 -36.76 -24.97
N GLN A 145 30.16 -37.65 -25.70
CA GLN A 145 30.51 -37.44 -27.12
C GLN A 145 29.27 -37.34 -28.02
N LEU A 146 28.37 -38.33 -27.98
CA LEU A 146 27.13 -38.36 -28.77
C LEU A 146 26.25 -37.12 -28.51
N ARG A 147 26.11 -36.72 -27.24
CA ARG A 147 25.38 -35.51 -26.84
C ARG A 147 26.03 -34.24 -27.42
N SER A 148 27.36 -34.14 -27.40
CA SER A 148 28.08 -32.99 -27.99
C SER A 148 27.91 -32.91 -29.52
N LEU A 149 27.82 -34.05 -30.20
CA LEU A 149 27.52 -34.17 -31.63
C LEU A 149 26.09 -33.69 -31.90
N HIS A 150 25.11 -34.17 -31.12
CA HIS A 150 23.71 -33.72 -31.22
C HIS A 150 23.55 -32.21 -31.01
N THR A 151 24.13 -31.63 -29.95
CA THR A 151 24.08 -30.18 -29.71
C THR A 151 24.78 -29.37 -30.81
N ARG A 152 25.82 -29.92 -31.45
CA ARG A 152 26.47 -29.27 -32.62
C ARG A 152 25.57 -29.31 -33.86
N LEU A 153 24.87 -30.42 -34.10
CA LEU A 153 23.93 -30.55 -35.23
C LEU A 153 22.75 -29.59 -35.14
N ILE A 154 22.25 -29.28 -33.94
CA ILE A 154 21.19 -28.26 -33.76
C ILE A 154 21.66 -26.92 -34.33
N LYS A 155 22.82 -26.42 -33.87
CA LYS A 155 23.37 -25.14 -34.33
C LYS A 155 23.65 -25.15 -35.85
N LEU A 156 24.23 -26.23 -36.36
CA LEU A 156 24.49 -26.38 -37.80
C LEU A 156 23.22 -26.54 -38.65
N GLN A 157 22.08 -26.92 -38.06
CA GLN A 157 20.78 -26.92 -38.73
C GLN A 157 20.19 -25.51 -38.78
N ASP A 158 20.34 -24.72 -37.70
CA ASP A 158 19.94 -23.31 -37.67
C ASP A 158 20.74 -22.49 -38.70
N ASP A 159 22.07 -22.68 -38.73
CA ASP A 159 23.00 -22.08 -39.72
C ASP A 159 22.71 -22.52 -41.18
N ALA A 160 21.95 -23.61 -41.37
CA ALA A 160 21.62 -24.21 -42.66
C ALA A 160 20.11 -24.18 -42.98
N GLU A 161 19.38 -23.17 -42.45
CA GLU A 161 17.96 -22.90 -42.74
C GLU A 161 17.02 -24.11 -42.55
N GLY A 162 17.31 -24.99 -41.58
CA GLY A 162 16.48 -26.17 -41.28
C GLY A 162 16.81 -27.42 -42.10
N ALA A 163 17.96 -27.47 -42.79
CA ALA A 163 18.38 -28.62 -43.58
C ALA A 163 18.48 -29.95 -42.78
N ALA A 164 18.35 -31.08 -43.50
CA ALA A 164 18.50 -32.45 -42.98
C ALA A 164 17.71 -32.82 -41.68
N PRO A 165 16.41 -32.46 -41.53
CA PRO A 165 15.67 -32.66 -40.27
C PRO A 165 15.52 -34.13 -39.86
N GLN A 166 15.51 -35.06 -40.80
CA GLN A 166 15.45 -36.50 -40.51
C GLN A 166 16.73 -37.04 -39.84
N LEU A 167 17.90 -36.46 -40.18
CA LEU A 167 19.18 -36.80 -39.55
C LEU A 167 19.17 -36.35 -38.08
N LEU A 168 18.81 -35.08 -37.84
CA LEU A 168 18.74 -34.53 -36.49
C LEU A 168 17.70 -35.25 -35.64
N HIS A 169 16.53 -35.59 -36.20
CA HIS A 169 15.52 -36.40 -35.51
C HIS A 169 16.04 -37.79 -35.11
N HIS A 170 16.74 -38.48 -36.02
CA HIS A 170 17.33 -39.80 -35.75
C HIS A 170 18.45 -39.74 -34.68
N VAL A 171 19.34 -38.74 -34.75
CA VAL A 171 20.39 -38.52 -33.73
C VAL A 171 19.77 -38.14 -32.39
N SER A 172 18.73 -37.31 -32.36
CA SER A 172 17.96 -36.98 -31.15
C SER A 172 17.34 -38.23 -30.53
N GLN A 173 16.66 -39.07 -31.33
CA GLN A 173 16.05 -40.32 -30.86
C GLN A 173 17.10 -41.27 -30.25
N ILE A 174 18.23 -41.48 -30.91
CA ILE A 174 19.31 -42.35 -30.39
C ILE A 174 19.91 -41.76 -29.10
N THR A 175 20.16 -40.44 -29.07
CA THR A 175 20.71 -39.76 -27.88
C THR A 175 19.76 -39.84 -26.68
N GLN A 176 18.45 -39.68 -26.91
CA GLN A 176 17.43 -39.79 -25.88
C GLN A 176 17.22 -41.24 -25.40
N ALA A 177 17.17 -42.21 -26.33
CA ALA A 177 17.04 -43.62 -25.99
C ALA A 177 18.27 -44.16 -25.23
N LEU A 178 19.47 -43.67 -25.56
CA LEU A 178 20.68 -43.99 -24.81
C LEU A 178 20.68 -43.32 -23.43
N ARG A 179 20.30 -42.04 -23.33
CA ARG A 179 20.12 -41.32 -22.04
C ARG A 179 19.20 -42.10 -21.11
N SER A 180 18.02 -42.53 -21.58
CA SER A 180 17.07 -43.32 -20.77
C SER A 180 17.71 -44.61 -20.27
N LYS A 181 18.37 -45.40 -21.12
CA LYS A 181 19.04 -46.64 -20.70
C LYS A 181 20.13 -46.44 -19.65
N ILE A 182 20.90 -45.34 -19.74
CA ILE A 182 21.92 -44.99 -18.74
C ILE A 182 21.25 -44.55 -17.43
N LEU A 183 20.20 -43.72 -17.52
CA LEU A 183 19.41 -43.30 -16.36
C LEU A 183 18.76 -44.49 -15.63
N ASP A 184 18.13 -45.42 -16.37
CA ASP A 184 17.52 -46.64 -15.83
C ASP A 184 18.55 -47.50 -15.08
N ALA A 185 19.76 -47.67 -15.64
CA ALA A 185 20.84 -48.42 -15.01
C ALA A 185 21.38 -47.73 -13.74
N PHE A 186 21.56 -46.42 -13.76
CA PHE A 186 22.09 -45.66 -12.61
C PHE A 186 21.03 -45.52 -11.50
N ALA A 187 19.75 -45.42 -11.87
CA ALA A 187 18.64 -45.48 -10.95
C ALA A 187 18.56 -46.86 -10.27
N ALA A 188 18.79 -47.95 -11.00
CA ALA A 188 18.86 -49.31 -10.45
C ALA A 188 20.07 -49.51 -9.51
N ASP A 189 21.24 -48.93 -9.80
CA ASP A 189 22.39 -48.89 -8.88
C ASP A 189 21.96 -48.27 -7.53
N LEU A 190 21.35 -47.08 -7.55
CA LEU A 190 20.91 -46.35 -6.36
C LEU A 190 19.76 -47.06 -5.61
N ASP A 191 18.74 -47.53 -6.31
CA ASP A 191 17.62 -48.32 -5.77
C ASP A 191 18.11 -49.61 -5.09
N SER A 192 19.17 -50.24 -5.61
CA SER A 192 19.79 -51.40 -4.93
C SER A 192 20.33 -51.04 -3.53
N ILE A 193 20.90 -49.85 -3.37
CA ILE A 193 21.43 -49.34 -2.09
C ILE A 193 20.27 -48.94 -1.17
N LEU A 194 19.26 -48.24 -1.69
CA LEU A 194 18.04 -47.89 -0.96
C LEU A 194 17.34 -49.14 -0.39
N LYS A 195 17.33 -50.25 -1.14
CA LYS A 195 16.83 -51.56 -0.68
C LYS A 195 17.70 -52.18 0.42
N LYS A 196 19.03 -52.06 0.37
CA LYS A 196 19.95 -52.51 1.45
C LYS A 196 19.66 -51.81 2.78
N VAL A 197 19.24 -50.53 2.75
CA VAL A 197 18.95 -49.72 3.95
C VAL A 197 17.46 -49.64 4.32
N HIS A 198 16.61 -50.44 3.67
CA HIS A 198 15.16 -50.50 3.90
C HIS A 198 14.43 -49.15 3.73
N TRP A 199 14.86 -48.33 2.76
CA TRP A 199 14.16 -47.12 2.35
C TRP A 199 12.80 -47.43 1.70
N PRO A 200 11.77 -46.55 1.85
CA PRO A 200 11.66 -45.44 2.79
C PRO A 200 11.09 -45.90 4.13
N THR A 201 11.93 -45.80 5.16
CA THR A 201 11.58 -45.96 6.58
C THR A 201 12.19 -44.76 7.30
N PRO A 202 11.48 -44.03 8.19
CA PRO A 202 12.04 -42.82 8.84
C PRO A 202 13.27 -43.05 9.74
N LYS A 203 13.65 -44.31 9.96
CA LYS A 203 14.87 -44.72 10.70
C LYS A 203 15.98 -45.24 9.78
N ALA A 204 15.86 -45.02 8.46
CA ALA A 204 16.90 -45.36 7.51
C ALA A 204 18.17 -44.53 7.80
N VAL A 205 19.32 -45.19 7.68
CA VAL A 205 20.67 -44.63 7.92
C VAL A 205 21.58 -45.30 6.90
N ILE A 206 22.44 -44.55 6.21
CA ILE A 206 23.47 -45.14 5.34
C ILE A 206 24.64 -45.62 6.22
N PRO A 207 24.89 -46.94 6.33
CA PRO A 207 26.02 -47.46 7.10
C PRO A 207 27.36 -46.99 6.50
N PRO A 208 28.42 -46.84 7.31
CA PRO A 208 29.71 -46.33 6.82
C PRO A 208 30.32 -47.20 5.70
N GLN A 209 30.00 -48.50 5.65
CA GLN A 209 30.45 -49.40 4.58
C GLN A 209 29.77 -49.14 3.22
N LEU A 210 28.57 -48.56 3.21
CA LEU A 210 27.80 -48.25 1.99
C LEU A 210 27.92 -46.78 1.57
N ARG A 211 28.61 -45.93 2.34
CA ARG A 211 28.72 -44.49 2.07
C ARG A 211 29.43 -44.19 0.74
N GLU A 212 30.47 -44.95 0.40
CA GLU A 212 31.21 -44.78 -0.86
C GLU A 212 30.38 -45.25 -2.07
N GLU A 213 29.65 -46.37 -1.95
CA GLU A 213 28.67 -46.81 -2.97
C GLU A 213 27.57 -45.75 -3.18
N TRP A 214 27.05 -45.19 -2.08
CA TRP A 214 26.00 -44.16 -2.05
C TRP A 214 26.44 -42.86 -2.71
N GLU A 215 27.58 -42.30 -2.31
CA GLU A 215 28.15 -41.09 -2.94
C GLU A 215 28.38 -41.32 -4.44
N THR A 216 28.91 -42.48 -4.82
CA THR A 216 29.18 -42.83 -6.23
C THR A 216 27.90 -42.95 -7.05
N ALA A 217 26.85 -43.59 -6.53
CA ALA A 217 25.56 -43.74 -7.22
C ALA A 217 24.87 -42.38 -7.45
N ILE A 218 24.91 -41.49 -6.46
CA ILE A 218 24.36 -40.12 -6.56
C ILE A 218 25.16 -39.30 -7.57
N VAL A 219 26.49 -39.29 -7.48
CA VAL A 219 27.34 -38.49 -8.38
C VAL A 219 27.16 -38.94 -9.84
N LYS A 220 27.08 -40.24 -10.13
CA LYS A 220 26.77 -40.75 -11.49
C LYS A 220 25.47 -40.18 -12.07
N LEU A 221 24.42 -40.09 -11.26
CA LEU A 221 23.12 -39.54 -11.67
C LEU A 221 23.20 -38.01 -11.89
N LEU A 222 23.89 -37.28 -11.01
CA LEU A 222 24.12 -35.84 -11.19
C LEU A 222 24.97 -35.56 -12.44
N ASP A 223 26.04 -36.32 -12.68
CA ASP A 223 26.93 -36.19 -13.85
C ASP A 223 26.25 -36.47 -15.19
N LEU A 224 25.20 -37.30 -15.19
CA LEU A 224 24.33 -37.52 -16.34
C LEU A 224 23.43 -36.29 -16.59
N GLN A 225 23.03 -35.60 -15.53
CA GLN A 225 22.11 -34.47 -15.55
C GLN A 225 22.77 -33.11 -15.76
N MET A 226 24.04 -32.92 -15.36
CA MET A 226 24.73 -31.61 -15.38
C MET A 226 24.49 -30.78 -16.66
N PRO A 227 24.62 -31.31 -17.90
CA PRO A 227 24.45 -30.51 -19.11
C PRO A 227 22.98 -30.24 -19.48
N GLU A 228 22.02 -30.64 -18.63
CA GLU A 228 20.61 -30.24 -18.64
C GLU A 228 20.35 -29.10 -17.65
N LEU A 229 21.04 -29.10 -16.51
CA LEU A 229 20.99 -28.03 -15.52
C LEU A 229 21.69 -26.77 -16.05
N GLU A 230 22.92 -26.91 -16.55
CA GLU A 230 23.71 -25.84 -17.18
C GLU A 230 22.98 -25.18 -18.36
N GLY A 231 22.16 -25.95 -19.09
CA GLY A 231 21.39 -25.48 -20.24
C GLY A 231 20.02 -24.89 -19.90
N ASN A 232 19.51 -25.08 -18.68
CA ASN A 232 18.12 -24.75 -18.34
C ASN A 232 18.02 -23.52 -17.42
N ASN A 233 18.12 -22.34 -18.03
CA ASN A 233 17.75 -21.10 -17.36
C ASN A 233 16.21 -21.00 -17.22
N TYR A 234 15.68 -21.66 -16.20
CA TYR A 234 14.25 -21.71 -15.89
C TYR A 234 13.78 -20.45 -15.15
N ALA A 235 14.63 -19.87 -14.30
CA ALA A 235 14.34 -18.68 -13.51
C ALA A 235 14.20 -17.40 -14.35
N SER A 236 14.87 -17.28 -15.51
CA SER A 236 14.74 -16.12 -16.42
C SER A 236 13.52 -16.23 -17.36
N GLY A 237 12.38 -16.71 -16.84
CA GLY A 237 11.11 -16.78 -17.57
C GLY A 237 10.35 -15.45 -17.56
N PRO A 238 9.38 -15.23 -18.48
CA PRO A 238 8.42 -14.13 -18.35
C PRO A 238 7.58 -14.30 -17.08
N VAL A 239 7.26 -13.19 -16.39
CA VAL A 239 6.56 -13.21 -15.07
C VAL A 239 5.26 -14.01 -15.09
N ASP A 240 4.44 -13.88 -16.15
CA ASP A 240 3.18 -14.63 -16.30
C ASP A 240 3.38 -16.12 -16.70
N LYS A 241 4.61 -16.61 -16.94
CA LYS A 241 4.93 -17.98 -17.37
C LYS A 241 6.23 -18.53 -16.77
N VAL A 242 6.14 -18.91 -15.50
CA VAL A 242 7.15 -19.74 -14.79
C VAL A 242 7.42 -21.04 -15.54
N LYS A 243 8.71 -21.33 -15.80
CA LYS A 243 9.21 -22.67 -16.12
C LYS A 243 9.55 -23.35 -14.79
N LEU A 244 9.09 -24.58 -14.58
CA LEU A 244 9.41 -25.32 -13.35
C LEU A 244 10.91 -25.69 -13.27
N PRO A 245 11.51 -25.74 -12.06
CA PRO A 245 12.82 -26.33 -11.88
C PRO A 245 12.82 -27.81 -12.31
N PRO A 246 13.91 -28.30 -12.93
CA PRO A 246 14.11 -29.73 -13.16
C PRO A 246 14.39 -30.43 -11.83
N VAL A 247 13.70 -31.55 -11.58
CA VAL A 247 13.98 -32.41 -10.41
C VAL A 247 15.34 -33.08 -10.60
N LEU A 248 16.17 -33.12 -9.55
CA LEU A 248 17.45 -33.84 -9.60
C LEU A 248 17.21 -35.36 -9.64
N PHE A 249 17.82 -36.09 -10.59
CA PHE A 249 17.58 -37.54 -10.77
C PHE A 249 17.79 -38.39 -9.50
N PRO A 250 18.78 -38.12 -8.60
CA PRO A 250 18.86 -38.82 -7.32
C PRO A 250 17.59 -38.70 -6.46
N PHE A 251 16.91 -37.54 -6.50
CA PHE A 251 15.67 -37.31 -5.79
C PHE A 251 14.45 -37.89 -6.50
N GLU A 252 14.43 -37.97 -7.84
CA GLU A 252 13.40 -38.74 -8.57
C GLU A 252 13.37 -40.20 -8.07
N VAL A 253 14.55 -40.84 -7.95
CA VAL A 253 14.69 -42.21 -7.43
C VAL A 253 14.32 -42.28 -5.93
N LEU A 254 14.77 -41.31 -5.13
CA LEU A 254 14.50 -41.28 -3.68
C LEU A 254 13.00 -41.11 -3.36
N VAL A 255 12.29 -40.28 -4.13
CA VAL A 255 10.86 -39.99 -3.97
C VAL A 255 9.97 -41.08 -4.58
N GLN A 256 10.41 -41.80 -5.61
CA GLN A 256 9.61 -42.85 -6.29
C GLN A 256 8.80 -43.77 -5.34
N PRO A 257 9.38 -44.37 -4.26
CA PRO A 257 8.62 -45.21 -3.33
C PRO A 257 7.72 -44.43 -2.36
N LEU A 258 7.98 -43.13 -2.12
CA LEU A 258 7.06 -42.24 -1.40
C LEU A 258 5.86 -41.87 -2.30
N GLU A 259 6.12 -41.59 -3.57
CA GLU A 259 5.09 -41.28 -4.56
C GLU A 259 4.14 -42.47 -4.77
N MET A 260 4.66 -43.70 -4.88
CA MET A 260 3.81 -44.90 -4.94
C MET A 260 2.90 -45.04 -3.72
N ARG A 261 3.35 -44.67 -2.51
CA ARG A 261 2.49 -44.64 -1.31
C ARG A 261 1.44 -43.52 -1.41
N PHE A 262 1.83 -42.32 -1.84
CA PHE A 262 0.90 -41.20 -2.07
C PHE A 262 -0.21 -41.61 -3.04
N ARG A 263 0.15 -42.10 -4.24
CA ARG A 263 -0.83 -42.51 -5.27
C ARG A 263 -1.74 -43.64 -4.77
N TYR A 264 -1.21 -44.62 -4.02
CA TYR A 264 -2.01 -45.67 -3.39
C TYR A 264 -3.08 -45.12 -2.43
N HIS A 265 -2.77 -44.08 -1.65
CA HIS A 265 -3.68 -43.48 -0.68
C HIS A 265 -4.62 -42.40 -1.27
N PHE A 266 -4.19 -41.69 -2.31
CA PHE A 266 -4.84 -40.46 -2.78
C PHE A 266 -5.25 -40.45 -4.26
N GLU A 267 -4.98 -41.50 -5.04
CA GLU A 267 -5.50 -41.64 -6.40
C GLU A 267 -6.45 -42.84 -6.57
N GLY A 268 -6.25 -43.92 -5.80
CA GLY A 268 -7.12 -45.08 -5.80
C GLY A 268 -8.44 -44.90 -5.03
N ASP A 269 -9.30 -45.92 -5.09
CA ASP A 269 -10.52 -46.02 -4.28
C ASP A 269 -10.17 -46.35 -2.81
N LYS A 270 -9.99 -45.30 -2.01
CA LYS A 270 -9.59 -45.36 -0.60
C LYS A 270 -10.35 -44.31 0.22
N PRO A 271 -10.64 -44.58 1.51
CA PRO A 271 -11.29 -43.60 2.39
C PRO A 271 -10.43 -42.35 2.68
N THR A 272 -9.13 -42.40 2.34
CA THR A 272 -8.20 -41.26 2.36
C THR A 272 -8.30 -40.36 1.12
N ASN A 273 -8.82 -40.86 -0.01
CA ASN A 273 -8.98 -40.10 -1.25
C ASN A 273 -10.34 -39.36 -1.28
N ARG A 274 -10.46 -38.33 -0.45
CA ARG A 274 -11.70 -37.55 -0.28
C ARG A 274 -11.65 -36.23 -1.05
N LEU A 275 -12.76 -35.91 -1.73
CA LEU A 275 -12.92 -34.61 -2.41
C LEU A 275 -13.18 -33.46 -1.42
N ASP A 276 -13.76 -33.78 -0.26
CA ASP A 276 -14.07 -32.82 0.80
C ASP A 276 -12.96 -32.69 1.86
N ARG A 277 -11.87 -33.46 1.72
CA ARG A 277 -10.71 -33.42 2.63
C ARG A 277 -9.37 -33.30 1.88
N PRO A 278 -9.14 -32.20 1.12
CA PRO A 278 -7.89 -31.98 0.41
C PRO A 278 -6.68 -31.82 1.34
N GLU A 279 -6.88 -31.32 2.56
CA GLU A 279 -5.84 -31.16 3.56
C GLU A 279 -5.14 -32.49 3.90
N TYR A 280 -5.81 -33.64 3.74
CA TYR A 280 -5.23 -34.96 3.98
C TYR A 280 -4.06 -35.31 3.04
N PHE A 281 -4.08 -34.87 1.79
CA PHE A 281 -2.98 -35.16 0.85
C PHE A 281 -1.87 -34.10 0.92
N LEU A 282 -2.21 -32.87 1.30
CA LEU A 282 -1.26 -31.77 1.51
C LEU A 282 -0.46 -31.99 2.81
N SER A 283 -1.14 -32.24 3.93
CA SER A 283 -0.50 -32.56 5.22
C SER A 283 0.30 -33.86 5.20
N HIS A 284 -0.05 -34.82 4.32
CA HIS A 284 0.80 -35.99 4.10
C HIS A 284 2.16 -35.59 3.53
N VAL A 285 2.22 -34.64 2.58
CA VAL A 285 3.50 -34.19 2.01
C VAL A 285 4.32 -33.37 3.01
N THR A 286 3.71 -32.52 3.84
CA THR A 286 4.47 -31.86 4.93
C THR A 286 5.00 -32.88 5.94
N THR A 287 4.21 -33.89 6.31
CA THR A 287 4.67 -35.01 7.16
C THR A 287 5.85 -35.76 6.51
N LEU A 288 5.87 -35.94 5.18
CA LEU A 288 7.02 -36.53 4.49
C LEU A 288 8.28 -35.64 4.53
N LEU A 289 8.13 -34.32 4.51
CA LEU A 289 9.26 -33.39 4.67
C LEU A 289 9.86 -33.47 6.08
N ASP A 290 9.03 -33.59 7.11
CA ASP A 290 9.48 -33.74 8.50
C ASP A 290 10.09 -35.13 8.76
N ASP A 291 9.39 -36.22 8.43
CA ASP A 291 9.81 -37.61 8.69
C ASP A 291 11.16 -37.96 8.04
N TYR A 292 11.43 -37.40 6.86
CA TYR A 292 12.60 -37.75 6.03
C TYR A 292 13.62 -36.62 5.85
N GLY A 293 13.32 -35.39 6.29
CA GLY A 293 14.23 -34.25 6.15
C GLY A 293 15.58 -34.42 6.87
N SER A 294 15.58 -35.16 7.98
CA SER A 294 16.82 -35.56 8.68
C SER A 294 17.71 -36.46 7.82
N PHE A 295 17.16 -37.49 7.18
CA PHE A 295 17.90 -38.36 6.26
C PHE A 295 18.44 -37.59 5.05
N VAL A 296 17.62 -36.70 4.47
CA VAL A 296 18.03 -35.84 3.35
C VAL A 296 19.19 -34.92 3.77
N SER A 297 19.12 -34.33 4.96
CA SER A 297 20.19 -33.49 5.52
C SER A 297 21.47 -34.27 5.81
N ASP A 298 21.39 -35.46 6.39
CA ASP A 298 22.56 -36.25 6.80
C ASP A 298 23.29 -36.94 5.62
N TYR A 299 22.54 -37.34 4.58
CA TYR A 299 23.03 -38.23 3.52
C TYR A 299 23.00 -37.65 2.10
N MET A 300 22.13 -36.67 1.79
CA MET A 300 22.14 -35.98 0.49
C MET A 300 22.96 -34.68 0.52
N GLN A 301 22.74 -33.83 1.53
CA GLN A 301 23.36 -32.50 1.62
C GLN A 301 24.90 -32.49 1.47
N PRO A 302 25.67 -33.43 2.05
CA PRO A 302 27.13 -33.45 1.88
C PRO A 302 27.54 -33.74 0.42
N VAL A 303 26.73 -34.50 -0.32
CA VAL A 303 27.01 -34.91 -1.70
C VAL A 303 26.68 -33.79 -2.67
N LEU A 304 25.52 -33.14 -2.52
CA LEU A 304 25.14 -31.96 -3.32
C LEU A 304 26.16 -30.83 -3.14
N PHE A 305 26.52 -30.52 -1.89
CA PHE A 305 27.50 -29.48 -1.58
C PHE A 305 28.90 -29.82 -2.13
N LYS A 306 29.30 -31.10 -2.14
CA LYS A 306 30.58 -31.55 -2.71
C LYS A 306 30.59 -31.49 -4.24
N HIS A 307 29.44 -31.73 -4.89
CA HIS A 307 29.31 -31.80 -6.35
C HIS A 307 29.13 -30.42 -7.00
N PHE A 308 28.19 -29.60 -6.52
CA PHE A 308 27.89 -28.30 -7.13
C PHE A 308 28.87 -27.17 -6.74
N ARG A 309 29.65 -27.31 -5.66
CA ARG A 309 30.55 -26.25 -5.17
C ARG A 309 31.60 -25.86 -6.21
N GLY A 310 31.52 -24.61 -6.66
CA GLY A 310 32.41 -24.05 -7.69
C GLY A 310 31.83 -24.10 -9.11
N THR A 311 30.60 -24.59 -9.29
CA THR A 311 29.80 -24.43 -10.51
C THR A 311 28.89 -23.21 -10.39
N ASP A 312 28.46 -22.63 -11.51
CA ASP A 312 27.50 -21.51 -11.52
C ASP A 312 26.13 -21.88 -10.91
N LEU A 313 25.79 -23.18 -10.90
CA LEU A 313 24.58 -23.74 -10.28
C LEU A 313 24.59 -23.66 -8.75
N ALA A 314 25.75 -23.43 -8.11
CA ALA A 314 25.88 -23.31 -6.66
C ALA A 314 25.11 -22.13 -6.05
N LEU A 315 24.70 -21.16 -6.86
CA LEU A 315 23.89 -20.01 -6.44
C LEU A 315 22.38 -20.29 -6.41
N ASN A 316 21.93 -21.49 -6.82
CA ASN A 316 20.52 -21.86 -6.85
C ASN A 316 20.17 -22.83 -5.69
N PRO A 317 19.32 -22.42 -4.72
CA PRO A 317 18.91 -23.25 -3.59
C PRO A 317 18.38 -24.64 -3.99
N VAL A 318 17.62 -24.75 -5.08
CA VAL A 318 16.99 -26.01 -5.53
C VAL A 318 18.00 -27.09 -5.92
N TYR A 319 19.26 -26.73 -6.18
CA TYR A 319 20.32 -27.70 -6.48
C TYR A 319 21.30 -27.91 -5.32
N ILE A 320 21.63 -26.86 -4.56
CA ILE A 320 22.63 -26.94 -3.49
C ILE A 320 22.04 -27.30 -2.13
N ASP A 321 20.80 -26.93 -1.82
CA ASP A 321 20.08 -27.36 -0.61
C ASP A 321 19.26 -28.62 -0.88
N ALA A 322 19.52 -29.64 -0.07
CA ALA A 322 18.88 -30.93 -0.15
C ALA A 322 17.39 -30.88 0.23
N MET A 323 16.96 -29.98 1.11
CA MET A 323 15.54 -29.82 1.46
C MET A 323 14.77 -29.17 0.32
N SER A 324 15.29 -28.10 -0.28
CA SER A 324 14.72 -27.47 -1.48
C SER A 324 14.67 -28.43 -2.68
N ALA A 325 15.68 -29.27 -2.86
CA ALA A 325 15.67 -30.34 -3.87
C ALA A 325 14.59 -31.41 -3.57
N PHE A 326 14.39 -31.78 -2.30
CA PHE A 326 13.37 -32.74 -1.88
C PHE A 326 11.94 -32.20 -2.03
N ILE A 327 11.69 -30.94 -1.66
CA ILE A 327 10.42 -30.23 -1.91
C ILE A 327 10.15 -30.18 -3.42
N THR A 328 11.14 -29.77 -4.22
CA THR A 328 11.07 -29.75 -5.68
C THR A 328 10.68 -31.11 -6.27
N ALA A 329 11.20 -32.21 -5.71
CA ALA A 329 10.88 -33.57 -6.13
C ALA A 329 9.49 -34.08 -5.70
N LEU A 330 8.91 -33.53 -4.62
CA LEU A 330 7.58 -33.92 -4.12
C LEU A 330 6.44 -33.11 -4.76
N LEU A 331 6.64 -31.82 -5.08
CA LEU A 331 5.61 -30.97 -5.70
C LEU A 331 4.96 -31.54 -6.98
N PRO A 332 5.63 -32.31 -7.87
CA PRO A 332 4.99 -32.91 -9.05
C PRO A 332 3.79 -33.80 -8.74
N VAL A 333 3.80 -34.60 -7.66
CA VAL A 333 2.63 -35.45 -7.34
C VAL A 333 1.44 -34.61 -6.88
N LEU A 334 1.69 -33.51 -6.15
CA LEU A 334 0.66 -32.55 -5.77
C LEU A 334 0.08 -31.85 -7.00
N ARG A 335 0.93 -31.41 -7.95
CA ARG A 335 0.47 -30.83 -9.22
C ARG A 335 -0.46 -31.79 -9.96
N THR A 336 -0.05 -33.05 -10.17
CA THR A 336 -0.87 -34.07 -10.82
C THR A 336 -2.20 -34.32 -10.08
N LYS A 337 -2.13 -34.46 -8.75
CA LYS A 337 -3.30 -34.66 -7.88
C LYS A 337 -4.30 -33.50 -8.00
N ILE A 338 -3.84 -32.25 -7.86
CA ILE A 338 -4.67 -31.04 -7.92
C ILE A 338 -5.25 -30.84 -9.32
N SER A 339 -4.46 -31.02 -10.39
CA SER A 339 -4.96 -31.02 -11.78
C SER A 339 -6.10 -32.03 -11.99
N SER A 340 -6.02 -33.19 -11.35
CA SER A 340 -7.07 -34.22 -11.41
C SER A 340 -8.31 -33.93 -10.54
N LEU A 341 -8.20 -33.00 -9.58
CA LEU A 341 -9.26 -32.66 -8.62
C LEU A 341 -10.06 -31.44 -9.05
N LEU A 342 -9.41 -30.38 -9.55
CA LEU A 342 -10.05 -29.11 -9.90
C LEU A 342 -11.29 -29.30 -10.81
N PRO A 343 -11.25 -30.09 -11.91
CA PRO A 343 -12.42 -30.34 -12.75
C PRO A 343 -13.57 -31.10 -12.05
N LYS A 344 -13.29 -31.83 -10.96
CA LYS A 344 -14.29 -32.60 -10.18
C LYS A 344 -15.00 -31.72 -9.14
N VAL A 345 -14.29 -30.74 -8.56
CA VAL A 345 -14.85 -29.79 -7.59
C VAL A 345 -15.37 -28.49 -8.22
N ALA A 346 -15.05 -28.22 -9.48
CA ALA A 346 -15.45 -27.03 -10.24
C ALA A 346 -16.94 -26.65 -10.09
N ASN A 347 -17.84 -27.65 -10.14
CA ASN A 347 -19.29 -27.46 -10.03
C ASN A 347 -19.83 -27.52 -8.59
N GLN A 348 -18.94 -27.52 -7.59
CA GLN A 348 -19.27 -27.64 -6.17
C GLN A 348 -18.59 -26.49 -5.40
N PRO A 349 -19.20 -25.30 -5.34
CA PRO A 349 -18.58 -24.06 -4.83
C PRO A 349 -17.82 -24.22 -3.50
N GLN A 350 -18.42 -24.92 -2.53
CA GLN A 350 -17.82 -25.15 -1.21
C GLN A 350 -16.53 -25.97 -1.29
N LEU A 351 -16.47 -26.98 -2.17
CA LEU A 351 -15.27 -27.81 -2.34
C LEU A 351 -14.18 -27.10 -3.16
N LEU A 352 -14.55 -26.25 -4.12
CA LEU A 352 -13.59 -25.43 -4.86
C LEU A 352 -12.93 -24.39 -3.94
N SER A 353 -13.73 -23.66 -3.16
CA SER A 353 -13.24 -22.70 -2.16
C SER A 353 -12.29 -23.36 -1.14
N HIS A 354 -12.73 -24.46 -0.52
CA HIS A 354 -11.92 -25.21 0.45
C HIS A 354 -10.60 -25.73 -0.16
N LEU A 355 -10.64 -26.33 -1.37
CA LEU A 355 -9.43 -26.79 -2.06
C LEU A 355 -8.43 -25.65 -2.32
N VAL A 356 -8.91 -24.48 -2.78
CA VAL A 356 -8.04 -23.34 -3.09
C VAL A 356 -7.44 -22.73 -1.81
N HIS A 357 -8.20 -22.65 -0.73
CA HIS A 357 -7.70 -22.19 0.57
C HIS A 357 -6.65 -23.14 1.16
N GLU A 358 -6.90 -24.45 1.15
CA GLU A 358 -5.93 -25.44 1.66
C GLU A 358 -4.63 -25.46 0.84
N ILE A 359 -4.68 -25.22 -0.48
CA ILE A 359 -3.46 -25.05 -1.29
C ILE A 359 -2.70 -23.78 -0.89
N MET A 360 -3.37 -22.64 -0.63
CA MET A 360 -2.69 -21.43 -0.15
C MET A 360 -2.08 -21.59 1.25
N SER A 361 -2.76 -22.35 2.13
CA SER A 361 -2.26 -22.73 3.45
C SER A 361 -1.00 -23.59 3.34
N PHE A 362 -1.01 -24.60 2.46
CA PHE A 362 0.16 -25.42 2.14
C PHE A 362 1.32 -24.59 1.56
N ASP A 363 1.05 -23.71 0.58
CA ASP A 363 2.09 -22.87 -0.04
C ASP A 363 2.80 -21.96 0.97
N SER A 364 2.03 -21.40 1.91
CA SER A 364 2.57 -20.55 2.98
C SER A 364 3.36 -21.38 3.99
N THR A 365 2.80 -22.52 4.44
CA THR A 365 3.51 -23.49 5.30
C THR A 365 4.86 -23.90 4.68
N ILE A 366 4.92 -24.13 3.37
CA ILE A 366 6.14 -24.51 2.65
C ILE A 366 7.20 -23.39 2.66
N ARG A 367 6.78 -22.14 2.45
CA ARG A 367 7.66 -20.96 2.52
C ARG A 367 8.14 -20.70 3.95
N ASP A 368 7.23 -20.71 4.92
CA ASP A 368 7.51 -20.26 6.28
C ASP A 368 8.31 -21.30 7.10
N THR A 369 8.11 -22.60 6.82
CA THR A 369 8.75 -23.69 7.58
C THR A 369 10.11 -24.11 7.02
N TRP A 370 10.28 -24.10 5.69
CA TRP A 370 11.51 -24.56 5.02
C TRP A 370 12.20 -23.49 4.15
N ALA A 371 11.77 -22.22 4.22
CA ALA A 371 12.33 -21.09 3.46
C ALA A 371 12.40 -21.29 1.93
N TYR A 372 11.49 -22.10 1.37
CA TYR A 372 11.58 -22.58 -0.01
C TYR A 372 11.23 -21.49 -1.04
N ASP A 373 12.24 -21.05 -1.80
CA ASP A 373 12.15 -19.99 -2.83
C ASP A 373 11.93 -20.52 -4.27
N GLY A 374 12.00 -21.85 -4.47
CA GLY A 374 11.93 -22.47 -5.81
C GLY A 374 13.10 -22.14 -6.75
N GLY A 375 14.16 -21.51 -6.24
CA GLY A 375 15.31 -21.03 -7.01
C GLY A 375 15.00 -19.85 -7.93
N TYR A 376 13.97 -19.07 -7.62
CA TYR A 376 13.64 -17.81 -8.32
C TYR A 376 14.28 -16.57 -7.66
N GLY A 377 15.05 -16.75 -6.57
CA GLY A 377 15.76 -15.68 -5.89
C GLY A 377 14.81 -14.66 -5.29
N LEU A 378 15.01 -13.36 -5.57
CA LEU A 378 14.21 -12.27 -5.00
C LEU A 378 12.70 -12.37 -5.32
N SER A 379 12.32 -13.06 -6.40
CA SER A 379 10.91 -13.29 -6.75
C SER A 379 10.23 -14.34 -5.87
N GLY A 380 11.01 -15.22 -5.22
CA GLY A 380 10.51 -16.33 -4.40
C GLY A 380 9.63 -17.36 -5.14
N TRP A 381 9.09 -18.31 -4.39
CA TRP A 381 8.14 -19.28 -4.93
C TRP A 381 6.69 -18.81 -4.74
N ASN A 382 6.04 -18.50 -5.86
CA ASN A 382 4.66 -17.99 -5.87
C ASN A 382 3.62 -18.97 -5.28
N GLY A 383 3.91 -20.28 -5.22
CA GLY A 383 3.00 -21.31 -4.70
C GLY A 383 2.26 -22.10 -5.78
N LEU A 384 1.78 -23.31 -5.44
CA LEU A 384 0.88 -24.12 -6.27
C LEU A 384 -0.44 -23.38 -6.55
N SER A 385 -0.94 -22.61 -5.58
CA SER A 385 -2.15 -21.78 -5.74
C SER A 385 -1.97 -20.79 -6.89
N TRP A 386 -0.83 -20.12 -7.00
CA TRP A 386 -0.52 -19.24 -8.11
C TRP A 386 -0.42 -20.01 -9.44
N GLU A 387 0.23 -21.17 -9.47
CA GLU A 387 0.30 -22.02 -10.68
C GLU A 387 -1.10 -22.36 -11.22
N PHE A 388 -2.03 -22.77 -10.35
CA PHE A 388 -3.40 -23.13 -10.77
C PHE A 388 -4.32 -21.94 -11.03
N LEU A 389 -4.24 -20.88 -10.23
CA LEU A 389 -5.09 -19.70 -10.39
C LEU A 389 -4.66 -18.84 -11.58
N VAL A 390 -3.34 -18.61 -11.77
CA VAL A 390 -2.79 -17.78 -12.86
C VAL A 390 -2.59 -18.59 -14.14
N GLN A 391 -1.78 -19.65 -14.13
CA GLN A 391 -1.47 -20.39 -15.37
C GLN A 391 -2.61 -21.34 -15.77
N GLY A 392 -3.28 -21.94 -14.78
CA GLY A 392 -4.44 -22.80 -14.98
C GLY A 392 -5.75 -22.07 -15.27
N ASN A 393 -5.77 -20.73 -15.21
CA ASN A 393 -6.95 -19.87 -15.40
C ASN A 393 -8.15 -20.18 -14.46
N TRP A 394 -7.92 -20.77 -13.29
CA TRP A 394 -9.02 -21.08 -12.34
C TRP A 394 -9.52 -19.88 -11.53
N PHE A 395 -8.81 -18.76 -11.57
CA PHE A 395 -9.11 -17.57 -10.76
C PHE A 395 -10.53 -17.01 -10.97
N ASP A 396 -10.95 -16.78 -12.21
CA ASP A 396 -12.28 -16.17 -12.51
C ASP A 396 -13.47 -17.05 -12.09
N GLN A 397 -13.25 -18.34 -11.86
CA GLN A 397 -14.25 -19.25 -11.32
C GLN A 397 -14.26 -19.25 -9.79
N TRP A 398 -13.09 -19.22 -9.16
CA TRP A 398 -12.97 -19.12 -7.71
C TRP A 398 -13.42 -17.75 -7.17
N LEU A 399 -12.98 -16.64 -7.76
CA LEU A 399 -13.41 -15.28 -7.40
C LEU A 399 -14.93 -15.12 -7.42
N ARG A 400 -15.61 -15.75 -8.39
CA ARG A 400 -17.08 -15.74 -8.50
C ARG A 400 -17.74 -16.49 -7.34
N VAL A 401 -17.20 -17.65 -6.97
CA VAL A 401 -17.67 -18.45 -5.83
C VAL A 401 -17.48 -17.68 -4.51
N GLU A 402 -16.31 -17.08 -4.29
CA GLU A 402 -16.08 -16.26 -3.08
C GLU A 402 -16.99 -15.03 -3.05
N LYS A 403 -17.23 -14.40 -4.21
CA LYS A 403 -18.19 -13.27 -4.32
C LYS A 403 -19.62 -13.72 -3.99
N GLU A 404 -20.07 -14.86 -4.50
CA GLU A 404 -21.39 -15.42 -4.18
C GLU A 404 -21.52 -15.75 -2.67
N PHE A 405 -20.48 -16.29 -2.04
CA PHE A 405 -20.46 -16.54 -0.60
C PHE A 405 -20.44 -15.27 0.25
N ALA A 406 -19.58 -14.30 -0.11
CA ALA A 406 -19.48 -13.02 0.56
C ALA A 406 -20.79 -12.22 0.47
N LEU A 407 -21.41 -12.16 -0.72
CA LEU A 407 -22.72 -11.55 -0.92
C LEU A 407 -23.83 -12.29 -0.17
N LYS A 408 -23.86 -13.63 -0.18
CA LYS A 408 -24.83 -14.40 0.61
C LYS A 408 -24.69 -14.09 2.10
N ARG A 409 -23.47 -14.03 2.63
CA ARG A 409 -23.22 -13.72 4.03
C ARG A 409 -23.60 -12.29 4.38
N TYR A 410 -23.37 -11.33 3.48
CA TYR A 410 -23.87 -9.95 3.62
C TYR A 410 -25.40 -9.90 3.71
N HIS A 411 -26.12 -10.65 2.86
CA HIS A 411 -27.58 -10.74 2.94
C HIS A 411 -28.04 -11.36 4.26
N GLU A 412 -27.44 -12.46 4.72
CA GLU A 412 -27.76 -13.08 6.03
C GLU A 412 -27.60 -12.09 7.20
N ILE A 413 -26.58 -11.23 7.17
CA ILE A 413 -26.34 -10.21 8.21
C ILE A 413 -27.43 -9.13 8.19
N VAL A 414 -27.90 -8.75 7.00
CA VAL A 414 -28.82 -7.63 6.75
C VAL A 414 -30.30 -8.05 6.75
N GLU A 415 -30.58 -9.35 6.70
CA GLU A 415 -31.91 -9.96 6.89
C GLU A 415 -32.18 -10.38 8.35
N ALA A 416 -31.13 -10.50 9.19
CA ALA A 416 -31.29 -10.82 10.61
C ALA A 416 -32.07 -9.74 11.37
N ASP A 417 -33.08 -10.13 12.16
CA ASP A 417 -34.02 -9.20 12.84
C ASP A 417 -33.34 -8.06 13.61
N ASP A 418 -32.18 -8.35 14.22
CA ASP A 418 -31.45 -7.45 15.11
C ASP A 418 -30.34 -6.63 14.43
N TRP A 419 -30.19 -6.67 13.09
CA TRP A 419 -29.09 -6.00 12.37
C TRP A 419 -29.06 -4.46 12.55
N ARG A 420 -30.22 -3.88 12.86
CA ARG A 420 -30.40 -2.45 13.10
C ARG A 420 -30.21 -2.04 14.56
N ASP A 421 -30.12 -2.98 15.49
CA ASP A 421 -29.94 -2.66 16.91
C ASP A 421 -28.58 -1.98 17.13
N LEU A 422 -28.55 -0.94 17.96
CA LEU A 422 -27.30 -0.34 18.44
C LEU A 422 -26.59 -1.31 19.38
N ASP A 423 -25.30 -1.54 19.15
CA ASP A 423 -24.46 -2.36 20.02
C ASP A 423 -23.76 -1.47 21.06
N TYR A 424 -24.07 -1.70 22.34
CA TYR A 424 -23.51 -0.94 23.46
C TYR A 424 -22.26 -1.59 24.07
N GLU A 425 -21.99 -2.86 23.77
CA GLU A 425 -21.04 -3.73 24.48
C GLU A 425 -19.77 -4.01 23.67
N SER A 426 -19.89 -4.17 22.35
CA SER A 426 -18.78 -4.57 21.47
C SER A 426 -17.76 -3.47 21.15
N VAL A 427 -18.03 -2.21 21.50
CA VAL A 427 -17.11 -1.06 21.30
C VAL A 427 -16.95 -0.26 22.59
N ASP A 428 -15.84 0.46 22.75
CA ASP A 428 -15.51 1.20 23.99
C ASP A 428 -16.65 2.11 24.49
N THR A 429 -16.68 2.28 25.81
CA THR A 429 -17.57 3.16 26.58
C THR A 429 -17.61 4.61 26.07
N LYS A 430 -16.56 5.13 25.44
CA LYS A 430 -16.46 6.50 24.91
C LYS A 430 -16.55 6.55 23.37
N ALA A 431 -16.66 5.40 22.70
CA ALA A 431 -16.86 5.32 21.26
C ALA A 431 -18.34 5.52 20.91
N THR A 432 -18.60 6.03 19.70
CA THR A 432 -19.93 6.00 19.10
C THR A 432 -20.36 4.54 18.93
N LYS A 433 -21.62 4.23 19.24
CA LYS A 433 -22.17 2.88 19.15
C LYS A 433 -22.67 2.59 17.72
N PRO A 434 -22.07 1.65 16.98
CA PRO A 434 -22.57 1.22 15.68
C PRO A 434 -23.80 0.30 15.84
N THR A 435 -24.40 -0.14 14.73
CA THR A 435 -25.32 -1.28 14.78
C THR A 435 -24.59 -2.61 14.79
N LYS A 436 -25.21 -3.64 15.38
CA LYS A 436 -24.74 -5.04 15.31
C LYS A 436 -24.48 -5.49 13.87
N GLY A 437 -25.30 -5.01 12.92
CA GLY A 437 -25.12 -5.27 11.49
C GLY A 437 -23.82 -4.71 10.94
N ALA A 438 -23.39 -3.51 11.34
CA ALA A 438 -22.13 -2.92 10.88
C ALA A 438 -20.90 -3.62 11.46
N ILE A 439 -20.96 -4.09 12.71
CA ILE A 439 -19.91 -4.96 13.28
C ILE A 439 -19.83 -6.25 12.46
N ARG A 440 -20.93 -6.98 12.29
CA ARG A 440 -20.96 -8.22 11.48
C ARG A 440 -20.50 -8.03 10.02
N VAL A 441 -20.74 -6.86 9.43
CA VAL A 441 -20.22 -6.49 8.10
C VAL A 441 -18.71 -6.29 8.14
N ASN A 442 -18.16 -5.65 9.18
CA ASN A 442 -16.72 -5.57 9.40
C ASN A 442 -16.09 -6.96 9.57
N ASP A 443 -16.63 -7.81 10.44
CA ASP A 443 -16.16 -9.19 10.65
C ASP A 443 -16.13 -9.99 9.32
N LEU A 444 -17.13 -9.79 8.45
CA LEU A 444 -17.20 -10.38 7.12
C LEU A 444 -16.07 -9.85 6.20
N LEU A 445 -15.80 -8.55 6.22
CA LEU A 445 -14.76 -7.90 5.42
C LEU A 445 -13.34 -8.28 5.88
N GLU A 446 -13.13 -8.49 7.18
CA GLU A 446 -11.90 -9.09 7.74
C GLU A 446 -11.75 -10.54 7.25
N THR A 447 -12.81 -11.36 7.39
CA THR A 447 -12.83 -12.75 6.87
C THR A 447 -12.61 -12.81 5.34
N ILE A 448 -12.99 -11.77 4.59
CA ILE A 448 -12.69 -11.65 3.16
C ILE A 448 -11.21 -11.31 2.96
N THR A 449 -10.67 -10.34 3.70
CA THR A 449 -9.24 -9.96 3.66
C THR A 449 -8.34 -11.18 3.89
N ASP A 450 -8.58 -11.95 4.95
CA ASP A 450 -7.77 -13.14 5.29
C ASP A 450 -7.83 -14.24 4.22
N ARG A 451 -8.94 -14.34 3.47
CA ARG A 451 -9.05 -15.30 2.35
C ARG A 451 -8.14 -14.98 1.17
N TYR A 452 -7.77 -13.71 0.96
CA TYR A 452 -6.95 -13.30 -0.18
C TYR A 452 -5.58 -12.69 0.20
N ARG A 453 -5.34 -12.43 1.49
CA ARG A 453 -4.02 -12.04 2.04
C ARG A 453 -2.87 -12.96 1.57
N PRO A 454 -3.03 -14.31 1.49
CA PRO A 454 -1.96 -15.21 1.02
C PRO A 454 -1.70 -15.22 -0.50
N LEU A 455 -2.46 -14.47 -1.32
CA LEU A 455 -2.28 -14.47 -2.77
C LEU A 455 -1.01 -13.70 -3.18
N THR A 456 -0.13 -14.36 -3.93
CA THR A 456 1.10 -13.76 -4.50
C THR A 456 0.86 -12.96 -5.78
N SER A 457 -0.33 -13.06 -6.41
CA SER A 457 -0.67 -12.29 -7.62
C SER A 457 -1.39 -10.99 -7.27
N PHE A 458 -0.73 -9.84 -7.50
CA PHE A 458 -1.33 -8.51 -7.36
C PHE A 458 -2.64 -8.34 -8.12
N LYS A 459 -2.68 -8.78 -9.39
CA LYS A 459 -3.87 -8.76 -10.25
C LYS A 459 -5.06 -9.46 -9.56
N HIS A 460 -4.79 -10.47 -8.74
CA HIS A 460 -5.78 -11.22 -7.98
C HIS A 460 -6.13 -10.57 -6.64
N LYS A 461 -5.15 -10.08 -5.87
CA LYS A 461 -5.39 -9.27 -4.65
C LYS A 461 -6.35 -8.10 -4.95
N LEU A 462 -6.02 -7.33 -5.98
CA LEU A 462 -6.79 -6.15 -6.40
C LEU A 462 -8.20 -6.51 -6.92
N ALA A 463 -8.38 -7.67 -7.53
CA ALA A 463 -9.70 -8.15 -7.94
C ALA A 463 -10.57 -8.53 -6.73
N PHE A 464 -10.02 -9.20 -5.71
CA PHE A 464 -10.76 -9.46 -4.46
C PHE A 464 -11.16 -8.16 -3.74
N LEU A 465 -10.23 -7.22 -3.63
CA LEU A 465 -10.48 -5.89 -3.06
C LEU A 465 -11.64 -5.17 -3.77
N ILE A 466 -11.55 -5.01 -5.09
CA ILE A 466 -12.50 -4.21 -5.88
C ILE A 466 -13.83 -4.92 -6.13
N ASP A 467 -13.81 -6.22 -6.42
CA ASP A 467 -15.02 -6.95 -6.81
C ASP A 467 -15.80 -7.53 -5.63
N ILE A 468 -15.19 -7.65 -4.44
CA ILE A 468 -15.84 -8.22 -3.25
C ILE A 468 -15.84 -7.23 -2.08
N GLN A 469 -14.68 -6.79 -1.60
CA GLN A 469 -14.57 -6.02 -0.36
C GLN A 469 -15.18 -4.62 -0.49
N ILE A 470 -14.72 -3.83 -1.48
CA ILE A 470 -15.31 -2.52 -1.83
C ILE A 470 -16.77 -2.69 -2.25
N ALA A 471 -17.10 -3.69 -3.06
CA ALA A 471 -18.47 -3.96 -3.48
C ALA A 471 -19.46 -4.26 -2.33
N ILE A 472 -18.98 -4.67 -1.14
CA ILE A 472 -19.80 -4.83 0.07
C ILE A 472 -19.85 -3.53 0.87
N PHE A 473 -18.76 -2.76 0.95
CA PHE A 473 -18.79 -1.39 1.48
C PHE A 473 -19.81 -0.52 0.71
N ASP A 474 -19.83 -0.59 -0.62
CA ASP A 474 -20.76 0.13 -1.50
C ASP A 474 -22.22 -0.23 -1.15
N GLN A 475 -22.56 -1.52 -1.16
CA GLN A 475 -23.93 -2.00 -0.87
C GLN A 475 -24.41 -1.67 0.54
N PHE A 476 -23.51 -1.60 1.52
CA PHE A 476 -23.86 -1.19 2.88
C PHE A 476 -23.98 0.35 2.99
N HIS A 477 -23.16 1.11 2.25
CA HIS A 477 -23.27 2.57 2.16
C HIS A 477 -24.61 2.99 1.54
N GLU A 478 -24.97 2.41 0.39
CA GLU A 478 -26.27 2.63 -0.26
C GLU A 478 -27.42 2.36 0.72
N ARG A 479 -27.37 1.23 1.44
CA ARG A 479 -28.39 0.86 2.42
C ARG A 479 -28.47 1.78 3.64
N LEU A 480 -27.32 2.32 4.10
CA LEU A 480 -27.29 3.33 5.16
C LEU A 480 -27.81 4.69 4.65
N ASN A 481 -27.49 5.09 3.42
CA ASN A 481 -28.05 6.30 2.79
C ASN A 481 -29.57 6.18 2.57
N ASP A 482 -30.06 5.05 2.08
CA ASP A 482 -31.49 4.77 1.89
C ASP A 482 -32.26 4.86 3.22
N SER A 483 -31.67 4.39 4.33
CA SER A 483 -32.30 4.51 5.65
C SER A 483 -32.43 5.98 6.11
N LEU A 484 -31.42 6.81 5.82
CA LEU A 484 -31.40 8.24 6.11
C LEU A 484 -32.39 9.00 5.22
N GLU A 485 -32.48 8.64 3.94
CA GLU A 485 -33.44 9.23 3.02
C GLU A 485 -34.88 8.82 3.32
N ALA A 486 -35.14 7.58 3.73
CA ALA A 486 -36.45 7.17 4.21
C ALA A 486 -36.90 8.03 5.39
N TYR A 487 -36.02 8.25 6.38
CA TYR A 487 -36.29 9.13 7.51
C TYR A 487 -36.63 10.58 7.07
N LEU A 488 -35.83 11.17 6.17
CA LEU A 488 -36.10 12.51 5.62
C LEU A 488 -37.41 12.59 4.85
N ARG A 489 -37.74 11.57 4.03
CA ARG A 489 -38.99 11.48 3.27
C ARG A 489 -40.22 11.41 4.19
N MET A 490 -40.10 10.88 5.41
CA MET A 490 -41.20 10.79 6.39
C MET A 490 -41.33 12.03 7.30
N THR A 491 -40.23 12.75 7.57
CA THR A 491 -40.20 13.89 8.52
C THR A 491 -40.38 15.27 7.88
N THR A 492 -39.98 15.44 6.61
CA THR A 492 -40.09 16.70 5.87
C THR A 492 -41.53 17.20 5.73
N THR A 493 -41.69 18.52 5.51
CA THR A 493 -43.00 19.17 5.36
C THR A 493 -43.80 18.67 4.15
N LEU A 494 -43.11 18.28 3.06
CA LEU A 494 -43.74 17.70 1.88
C LEU A 494 -44.21 16.25 2.15
N GLY A 495 -43.36 15.43 2.77
CA GLY A 495 -43.72 14.07 3.20
C GLY A 495 -44.91 14.05 4.15
N ARG A 496 -44.93 14.98 5.11
CA ARG A 496 -46.04 15.22 6.05
C ARG A 496 -47.37 15.59 5.35
N ALA A 497 -47.33 16.16 4.16
CA ALA A 497 -48.52 16.53 3.38
C ALA A 497 -48.98 15.44 2.39
N MET A 498 -48.08 14.53 1.99
CA MET A 498 -48.35 13.53 0.93
C MET A 498 -48.36 12.07 1.42
N GLY A 499 -47.70 11.76 2.53
CA GLY A 499 -47.38 10.38 2.94
C GLY A 499 -48.43 9.67 3.81
N GLY A 500 -49.51 10.34 4.21
CA GLY A 500 -50.59 9.74 5.02
C GLY A 500 -50.22 9.37 6.48
N VAL A 501 -48.98 9.64 6.89
CA VAL A 501 -48.44 9.35 8.23
C VAL A 501 -49.29 10.02 9.31
N SER A 502 -49.68 9.27 10.34
CA SER A 502 -50.47 9.80 11.45
C SER A 502 -49.66 10.78 12.32
N LYS A 503 -50.36 11.60 13.11
CA LYS A 503 -49.69 12.52 14.03
C LYS A 503 -48.86 11.76 15.08
N GLU A 504 -49.33 10.63 15.57
CA GLU A 504 -48.65 9.83 16.60
C GLU A 504 -47.36 9.19 16.06
N GLU A 505 -47.36 8.70 14.81
CA GLU A 505 -46.15 8.23 14.12
C GLU A 505 -45.17 9.38 13.84
N GLN A 506 -45.66 10.57 13.51
CA GLN A 506 -44.82 11.76 13.36
C GLN A 506 -44.17 12.20 14.68
N ASP A 507 -44.94 12.24 15.77
CA ASP A 507 -44.42 12.63 17.09
C ASP A 507 -43.37 11.60 17.60
N LYS A 508 -43.49 10.31 17.22
CA LYS A 508 -42.45 9.27 17.42
C LYS A 508 -41.19 9.49 16.56
N LEU A 509 -41.35 9.76 15.27
CA LEU A 509 -40.25 10.01 14.33
C LEU A 509 -39.48 11.31 14.63
N LEU A 510 -40.07 12.25 15.36
CA LEU A 510 -39.39 13.43 15.89
C LEU A 510 -38.87 13.23 17.33
N GLY A 511 -39.23 12.13 17.98
CA GLY A 511 -38.79 11.73 19.32
C GLY A 511 -37.60 10.76 19.31
N ILE A 512 -37.48 9.95 20.37
CA ILE A 512 -36.33 9.06 20.60
C ILE A 512 -36.22 8.00 19.49
N GLU A 513 -37.33 7.41 19.03
CA GLU A 513 -37.34 6.39 17.97
C GLU A 513 -36.70 6.93 16.67
N GLY A 514 -36.95 8.20 16.33
CA GLY A 514 -36.32 8.88 15.20
C GLY A 514 -34.84 9.21 15.43
N LEU A 515 -34.48 9.71 16.61
CA LEU A 515 -33.09 9.96 16.98
C LEU A 515 -32.26 8.67 16.99
N GLU A 516 -32.82 7.55 17.43
CA GLU A 516 -32.18 6.24 17.35
C GLU A 516 -31.96 5.82 15.90
N SER A 517 -32.98 5.97 15.04
CA SER A 517 -32.84 5.72 13.59
C SER A 517 -31.68 6.50 12.96
N LEU A 518 -31.54 7.78 13.29
CA LEU A 518 -30.42 8.61 12.84
C LEU A 518 -29.08 8.19 13.44
N CYS A 519 -29.05 7.83 14.74
CA CYS A 519 -27.82 7.39 15.40
C CYS A 519 -27.33 6.03 14.88
N ARG A 520 -28.24 5.14 14.45
CA ARG A 520 -27.89 3.87 13.78
C ARG A 520 -27.12 4.13 12.48
N THR A 521 -27.57 5.07 11.65
CA THR A 521 -26.83 5.49 10.44
C THR A 521 -25.50 6.16 10.81
N TYR A 522 -25.51 7.11 11.74
CA TYR A 522 -24.32 7.86 12.16
C TYR A 522 -23.23 6.94 12.73
N GLY A 523 -23.58 6.07 13.68
CA GLY A 523 -22.63 5.20 14.37
C GLY A 523 -22.05 4.11 13.48
N SER A 524 -22.89 3.49 12.63
CA SER A 524 -22.40 2.52 11.64
C SER A 524 -21.51 3.17 10.58
N ALA A 525 -21.76 4.44 10.23
CA ALA A 525 -20.89 5.18 9.31
C ALA A 525 -19.56 5.59 9.97
N ASP A 526 -19.59 6.10 11.21
CA ASP A 526 -18.42 6.48 12.02
C ASP A 526 -17.53 5.29 12.39
N TYR A 527 -18.10 4.08 12.48
CA TYR A 527 -17.36 2.84 12.74
C TYR A 527 -16.61 2.34 11.49
N LEU A 528 -17.29 2.20 10.36
CA LEU A 528 -16.67 1.70 9.13
C LEU A 528 -15.72 2.72 8.47
N GLU A 529 -15.93 4.03 8.67
CA GLU A 529 -14.94 5.06 8.32
C GLU A 529 -13.60 4.85 9.04
N LYS A 530 -13.63 4.40 10.30
CA LYS A 530 -12.43 4.12 11.09
C LYS A 530 -11.77 2.82 10.67
N ALA A 531 -12.53 1.74 10.53
CA ALA A 531 -12.00 0.46 10.03
C ALA A 531 -11.28 0.63 8.67
N MET A 532 -11.80 1.45 7.76
CA MET A 532 -11.11 1.75 6.48
C MET A 532 -9.83 2.59 6.64
N ARG A 533 -9.70 3.44 7.67
CA ARG A 533 -8.42 4.09 8.00
C ARG A 533 -7.45 3.11 8.64
N ASP A 534 -7.92 2.34 9.62
CA ASP A 534 -7.10 1.35 10.32
C ASP A 534 -6.56 0.27 9.35
N TRP A 535 -7.31 -0.08 8.29
CA TRP A 535 -6.82 -0.92 7.19
C TRP A 535 -5.95 -0.17 6.17
N SER A 536 -6.06 1.15 6.02
CA SER A 536 -5.12 1.90 5.18
C SER A 536 -3.71 1.94 5.80
N ASP A 537 -3.59 1.70 7.11
CA ASP A 537 -2.32 1.56 7.84
C ASP A 537 -1.82 0.09 7.95
N ASP A 538 -2.56 -0.92 7.46
CA ASP A 538 -2.11 -2.32 7.43
C ASP A 538 -1.08 -2.53 6.31
N VAL A 539 0.07 -3.13 6.65
CA VAL A 539 1.18 -3.45 5.74
C VAL A 539 0.70 -4.10 4.44
N PHE A 540 -0.26 -5.04 4.50
CA PHE A 540 -0.77 -5.72 3.32
C PHE A 540 -1.51 -4.79 2.34
N PHE A 541 -2.19 -3.77 2.84
CA PHE A 541 -2.88 -2.78 2.04
C PHE A 541 -1.93 -1.67 1.57
N LEU A 542 -0.90 -1.36 2.36
CA LEU A 542 0.22 -0.53 1.92
C LEU A 542 1.02 -1.19 0.77
N ASP A 543 1.30 -2.50 0.84
CA ASP A 543 1.92 -3.27 -0.27
C ASP A 543 1.10 -3.15 -1.56
N ILE A 544 -0.24 -3.30 -1.45
CA ILE A 544 -1.16 -3.17 -2.60
C ILE A 544 -1.17 -1.73 -3.12
N TRP A 545 -1.07 -0.73 -2.24
CA TRP A 545 -1.05 0.67 -2.62
C TRP A 545 0.25 1.07 -3.33
N GLU A 546 1.41 0.67 -2.81
CA GLU A 546 2.72 0.91 -3.44
C GLU A 546 2.78 0.26 -4.83
N GLU A 547 2.41 -1.01 -4.95
CA GLU A 547 2.41 -1.72 -6.24
C GLU A 547 1.35 -1.15 -7.22
N LEU A 548 0.21 -0.65 -6.72
CA LEU A 548 -0.76 0.08 -7.53
C LEU A 548 -0.18 1.41 -8.04
N GLN A 549 0.58 2.13 -7.21
CA GLN A 549 1.17 3.42 -7.55
C GLN A 549 2.28 3.28 -8.59
N ASP A 550 3.21 2.32 -8.42
CA ASP A 550 4.25 2.00 -9.41
C ASP A 550 3.64 1.67 -10.78
N ARG A 551 2.66 0.76 -10.80
CA ARG A 551 1.99 0.33 -12.03
C ARG A 551 1.22 1.46 -12.71
N ALA A 552 0.67 2.40 -11.94
CA ALA A 552 -0.04 3.57 -12.45
C ALA A 552 0.94 4.61 -13.03
N GLN A 553 2.03 4.94 -12.32
CA GLN A 553 3.05 5.89 -12.78
C GLN A 553 3.76 5.39 -14.05
N HIS A 554 4.09 4.10 -14.12
CA HIS A 554 4.72 3.49 -15.30
C HIS A 554 3.76 3.24 -16.48
N GLY A 555 2.53 3.76 -16.43
CA GLY A 555 1.56 3.71 -17.54
C GLY A 555 1.04 2.31 -17.87
N GLY A 556 1.15 1.36 -16.92
CA GLY A 556 0.76 -0.03 -17.11
C GLY A 556 -0.75 -0.25 -17.13
N SER A 557 -1.19 -1.27 -17.87
CA SER A 557 -2.55 -1.79 -17.69
C SER A 557 -2.65 -2.49 -16.35
N ILE A 558 -3.55 -2.05 -15.47
CA ILE A 558 -3.72 -2.62 -14.12
C ILE A 558 -4.57 -3.89 -14.25
N GLY A 559 -3.91 -4.95 -14.70
CA GLY A 559 -4.58 -6.15 -15.23
C GLY A 559 -5.45 -5.79 -16.43
N THR A 560 -6.76 -5.99 -16.29
CA THR A 560 -7.79 -5.63 -17.28
C THR A 560 -8.47 -4.27 -17.01
N ARG A 561 -8.08 -3.54 -15.95
CA ARG A 561 -8.69 -2.27 -15.54
C ARG A 561 -7.83 -1.07 -15.94
N THR A 562 -8.49 0.06 -16.19
CA THR A 562 -7.84 1.36 -16.35
C THR A 562 -7.55 2.00 -14.99
N VAL A 563 -6.51 2.82 -14.93
CA VAL A 563 -6.13 3.57 -13.71
C VAL A 563 -7.32 4.35 -13.14
N ALA A 564 -8.07 5.06 -13.98
CA ALA A 564 -9.26 5.81 -13.57
C ALA A 564 -10.36 4.94 -12.93
N SER A 565 -10.59 3.73 -13.45
CA SER A 565 -11.60 2.80 -12.89
C SER A 565 -11.19 2.18 -11.55
N VAL A 566 -9.89 2.23 -11.20
CA VAL A 566 -9.39 1.84 -9.88
C VAL A 566 -9.44 3.04 -8.94
N ALA A 567 -8.97 4.21 -9.39
CA ALA A 567 -8.95 5.46 -8.64
C ALA A 567 -10.36 5.93 -8.17
N GLU A 568 -11.39 5.71 -8.99
CA GLU A 568 -12.80 5.99 -8.64
C GLU A 568 -13.29 5.21 -7.42
N ARG A 569 -12.65 4.08 -7.08
CA ARG A 569 -13.05 3.16 -6.00
C ARG A 569 -12.06 3.06 -4.85
N THR A 570 -10.82 3.52 -5.02
CA THR A 570 -9.74 3.39 -4.04
C THR A 570 -9.34 4.77 -3.53
N SER A 571 -8.57 5.53 -4.32
CA SER A 571 -8.25 6.92 -4.04
C SER A 571 -8.01 7.70 -5.34
N LYS A 572 -8.32 9.00 -5.32
CA LYS A 572 -8.04 9.91 -6.43
C LYS A 572 -6.54 10.14 -6.66
N ASN A 573 -5.70 9.75 -5.70
CA ASN A 573 -4.26 10.02 -5.70
C ASN A 573 -3.45 8.90 -6.38
N VAL A 574 -4.10 7.88 -6.95
CA VAL A 574 -3.46 6.83 -7.75
C VAL A 574 -2.74 7.44 -8.96
N GLY A 575 -1.42 7.24 -9.03
CA GLY A 575 -0.54 7.76 -10.08
C GLY A 575 0.04 9.17 -9.82
N THR A 576 -0.24 9.79 -8.67
CA THR A 576 0.46 11.03 -8.25
C THR A 576 1.92 10.76 -7.91
N SER A 577 2.77 11.79 -8.01
CA SER A 577 4.22 11.69 -7.74
C SER A 577 4.55 11.89 -6.27
N GLU A 578 5.53 11.16 -5.74
CA GLU A 578 5.97 11.23 -4.33
C GLU A 578 6.47 12.62 -3.87
N ALA A 579 6.65 13.58 -4.79
CA ALA A 579 7.10 14.92 -4.47
C ALA A 579 6.13 15.68 -3.54
N ASP A 580 4.82 15.39 -3.63
CA ASP A 580 3.77 16.04 -2.82
C ASP A 580 3.38 15.16 -1.61
N VAL A 581 4.37 14.84 -0.76
CA VAL A 581 4.24 13.96 0.42
C VAL A 581 3.09 14.35 1.37
N SER A 582 2.64 15.61 1.37
CA SER A 582 1.50 16.05 2.17
C SER A 582 0.12 15.61 1.66
N GLU A 583 0.05 15.02 0.45
CA GLU A 583 -1.16 14.43 -0.13
C GLU A 583 -0.96 12.93 -0.48
N ALA A 584 -0.10 12.22 0.26
CA ALA A 584 -0.04 10.76 0.21
C ALA A 584 -1.39 10.16 0.68
N GLY A 585 -2.20 9.69 -0.28
CA GLY A 585 -3.50 9.09 -0.01
C GLY A 585 -3.40 7.60 0.36
N GLY A 586 -4.41 7.07 1.04
CA GLY A 586 -4.57 5.66 1.39
C GLY A 586 -5.48 4.90 0.41
N LEU A 587 -5.33 3.57 0.39
CA LEU A 587 -6.04 2.67 -0.54
C LEU A 587 -7.58 2.73 -0.45
N PHE A 588 -8.12 3.10 0.71
CA PHE A 588 -9.56 3.19 0.97
C PHE A 588 -10.08 4.64 1.07
N ASP A 589 -9.28 5.67 0.74
CA ASP A 589 -9.65 7.08 0.96
C ASP A 589 -11.01 7.46 0.36
N GLU A 590 -11.29 7.01 -0.87
CA GLU A 590 -12.51 7.40 -1.55
C GLU A 590 -13.73 6.80 -0.86
N THR A 591 -13.72 5.48 -0.60
CA THR A 591 -14.80 4.81 0.15
C THR A 591 -14.93 5.33 1.58
N ALA A 592 -13.81 5.56 2.28
CA ALA A 592 -13.81 6.18 3.61
C ALA A 592 -14.42 7.58 3.58
N SER A 593 -14.13 8.38 2.53
CA SER A 593 -14.73 9.70 2.34
C SER A 593 -16.24 9.65 2.08
N TRP A 594 -16.76 8.57 1.47
CA TRP A 594 -18.20 8.38 1.25
C TRP A 594 -18.90 8.12 2.59
N TYR A 595 -18.30 7.27 3.43
CA TYR A 595 -18.76 7.01 4.79
C TYR A 595 -18.66 8.24 5.70
N ALA A 596 -17.56 9.01 5.63
CA ALA A 596 -17.39 10.28 6.34
C ALA A 596 -18.49 11.29 5.95
N ARG A 597 -18.76 11.48 4.65
CA ARG A 597 -19.85 12.35 4.17
C ARG A 597 -21.22 11.90 4.67
N LEU A 598 -21.46 10.59 4.79
CA LEU A 598 -22.71 10.05 5.31
C LEU A 598 -22.85 10.29 6.83
N ARG A 599 -21.79 10.04 7.61
CA ARG A 599 -21.71 10.39 9.03
C ARG A 599 -22.02 11.87 9.26
N ASP A 600 -21.32 12.75 8.57
CA ASP A 600 -21.42 14.21 8.78
C ASP A 600 -22.83 14.72 8.39
N ARG A 601 -23.42 14.18 7.30
CA ARG A 601 -24.82 14.44 6.92
C ARG A 601 -25.80 13.95 7.98
N SER A 602 -25.59 12.77 8.57
CA SER A 602 -26.42 12.27 9.68
C SER A 602 -26.30 13.15 10.92
N GLU A 603 -25.11 13.63 11.28
CA GLU A 603 -24.90 14.52 12.42
C GLU A 603 -25.61 15.87 12.25
N GLN A 604 -25.55 16.43 11.04
CA GLN A 604 -26.31 17.63 10.69
C GLN A 604 -27.82 17.42 10.89
N ILE A 605 -28.37 16.31 10.40
CA ILE A 605 -29.81 16.00 10.52
C ILE A 605 -30.22 15.77 11.99
N ILE A 606 -29.39 15.10 12.80
CA ILE A 606 -29.59 14.99 14.26
C ILE A 606 -29.65 16.39 14.90
N THR A 607 -28.69 17.24 14.55
CA THR A 607 -28.60 18.62 15.06
C THR A 607 -29.81 19.47 14.68
N GLU A 608 -30.22 19.44 13.41
CA GLU A 608 -31.38 20.18 12.90
C GLU A 608 -32.69 19.71 13.54
N THR A 609 -32.87 18.39 13.71
CA THR A 609 -34.05 17.82 14.40
C THR A 609 -34.13 18.28 15.86
N LEU A 610 -33.03 18.23 16.61
CA LEU A 610 -32.99 18.71 18.00
C LEU A 610 -33.20 20.22 18.09
N VAL A 611 -32.58 21.01 17.22
CA VAL A 611 -32.75 22.47 17.14
C VAL A 611 -34.20 22.85 16.79
N SER A 612 -34.87 22.08 15.93
CA SER A 612 -36.30 22.24 15.60
C SER A 612 -37.18 21.92 16.81
N ASN A 613 -36.98 20.77 17.44
CA ASN A 613 -37.75 20.34 18.61
C ASN A 613 -37.59 21.30 19.79
N VAL A 614 -36.38 21.79 20.06
CA VAL A 614 -36.09 22.78 21.11
C VAL A 614 -36.78 24.12 20.86
N ARG A 615 -36.91 24.57 19.60
CA ARG A 615 -37.69 25.77 19.25
C ARG A 615 -39.19 25.61 19.51
N VAL A 616 -39.71 24.38 19.43
CA VAL A 616 -41.09 24.05 19.79
C VAL A 616 -41.25 23.94 21.30
N ALA A 617 -40.36 23.21 21.99
CA ALA A 617 -40.40 23.01 23.43
C ALA A 617 -40.26 24.30 24.24
N LEU A 618 -39.43 25.25 23.77
CA LEU A 618 -39.26 26.56 24.40
C LEU A 618 -40.45 27.52 24.12
N LYS A 619 -41.36 27.20 23.20
CA LYS A 619 -42.44 28.11 22.78
C LYS A 619 -43.32 28.63 23.94
N PRO A 620 -43.74 27.83 24.94
CA PRO A 620 -44.55 28.32 26.06
C PRO A 620 -43.76 29.32 26.93
N TYR A 621 -42.53 28.98 27.29
CA TYR A 621 -41.60 29.86 28.02
C TYR A 621 -41.42 31.24 27.35
N ARG A 622 -41.38 31.29 26.01
CA ARG A 622 -41.30 32.53 25.23
C ARG A 622 -42.59 33.38 25.22
N GLN A 623 -43.67 32.89 25.81
CA GLN A 623 -44.98 33.56 25.89
C GLN A 623 -45.39 33.94 27.33
N ILE A 624 -44.52 33.71 28.32
CA ILE A 624 -44.68 34.17 29.71
C ILE A 624 -44.85 35.69 29.75
N ASN A 625 -45.79 36.16 30.58
CA ASN A 625 -46.14 37.58 30.64
C ASN A 625 -46.62 37.98 32.06
N PRO A 626 -46.04 38.98 32.74
CA PRO A 626 -44.73 39.61 32.55
C PRO A 626 -43.74 39.34 33.70
N TRP A 627 -42.44 39.33 33.39
CA TRP A 627 -41.33 39.22 34.36
C TRP A 627 -41.24 40.41 35.35
N ALA A 628 -42.07 41.43 35.17
CA ALA A 628 -42.19 42.61 36.02
C ALA A 628 -43.08 42.42 37.26
N THR A 629 -44.06 41.49 37.23
CA THR A 629 -45.07 41.36 38.32
C THR A 629 -44.90 40.13 39.19
N LEU A 630 -43.87 39.32 38.96
CA LEU A 630 -43.52 38.17 39.80
C LEU A 630 -43.29 38.64 41.24
N SER A 631 -44.17 38.19 42.14
CA SER A 631 -44.26 38.63 43.54
C SER A 631 -44.09 37.41 44.46
N SER A 632 -43.31 37.53 45.53
CA SER A 632 -42.78 36.40 46.29
C SER A 632 -43.80 35.68 47.18
N THR A 633 -43.90 34.36 47.06
CA THR A 633 -44.45 33.48 48.11
C THR A 633 -43.34 32.78 48.89
N GLY A 634 -42.71 33.52 49.81
CA GLY A 634 -42.04 32.95 51.00
C GLY A 634 -40.66 32.29 50.87
N ALA A 635 -40.14 32.01 49.67
CA ALA A 635 -38.82 31.38 49.52
C ALA A 635 -37.66 32.41 49.59
N SER A 636 -36.65 32.13 50.40
CA SER A 636 -35.34 32.79 50.30
C SER A 636 -34.65 32.39 48.99
N GLY A 637 -34.06 33.35 48.27
CA GLY A 637 -33.61 33.24 46.88
C GLY A 637 -32.43 32.28 46.56
N LYS A 638 -32.22 31.22 47.35
CA LYS A 638 -31.37 30.08 47.00
C LYS A 638 -32.17 28.86 46.53
N ASP A 639 -33.44 28.73 46.93
CA ASP A 639 -34.28 27.56 46.65
C ASP A 639 -35.50 27.94 45.79
N LEU A 640 -35.25 28.50 44.59
CA LEU A 640 -36.28 28.78 43.59
C LEU A 640 -36.47 27.57 42.68
N SER A 641 -37.69 27.06 42.59
CA SER A 641 -38.07 26.02 41.61
C SER A 641 -38.07 26.61 40.19
N PRO A 642 -37.75 25.81 39.14
CA PRO A 642 -37.87 26.25 37.76
C PRO A 642 -39.29 26.70 37.39
N THR A 643 -39.41 27.60 36.42
CA THR A 643 -40.69 28.02 35.87
C THR A 643 -41.36 26.87 35.10
N ALA A 644 -42.59 26.50 35.43
CA ALA A 644 -43.28 25.33 34.83
C ALA A 644 -43.40 25.37 33.28
N GLU A 645 -43.48 26.54 32.67
CA GLU A 645 -43.48 26.69 31.20
C GLU A 645 -42.13 26.31 30.53
N LEU A 646 -41.09 26.04 31.33
CA LEU A 646 -39.79 25.51 30.93
C LEU A 646 -39.71 23.98 31.03
N ASP A 647 -40.61 23.31 31.77
CA ASP A 647 -40.63 21.85 31.93
C ASP A 647 -40.63 21.07 30.59
N PRO A 648 -41.33 21.53 29.52
CA PRO A 648 -41.25 20.88 28.21
C PRO A 648 -39.83 20.88 27.62
N LEU A 649 -39.03 21.92 27.88
CA LEU A 649 -37.63 22.00 27.48
C LEU A 649 -36.76 21.09 28.35
N LEU A 650 -36.88 21.17 29.68
CA LEU A 650 -36.05 20.40 30.61
C LEU A 650 -36.27 18.89 30.43
N SER A 651 -37.52 18.47 30.27
CA SER A 651 -37.90 17.08 29.95
C SER A 651 -37.32 16.63 28.61
N HIS A 652 -37.42 17.45 27.56
CA HIS A 652 -36.86 17.13 26.24
C HIS A 652 -35.33 17.02 26.26
N LEU A 653 -34.64 17.99 26.86
CA LEU A 653 -33.18 17.99 26.98
C LEU A 653 -32.68 16.82 27.81
N SER A 654 -33.27 16.56 28.98
CA SER A 654 -32.90 15.44 29.85
C SER A 654 -33.05 14.10 29.12
N THR A 655 -34.20 13.88 28.48
CA THR A 655 -34.51 12.63 27.78
C THR A 655 -33.61 12.41 26.56
N THR A 656 -33.43 13.45 25.72
CA THR A 656 -32.61 13.33 24.50
C THR A 656 -31.13 13.23 24.80
N LEU A 657 -30.60 14.04 25.73
CA LEU A 657 -29.18 13.97 26.09
C LEU A 657 -28.85 12.69 26.85
N ALA A 658 -29.73 12.15 27.69
CA ALA A 658 -29.52 10.84 28.34
C ALA A 658 -29.49 9.66 27.35
N PHE A 659 -30.22 9.77 26.22
CA PHE A 659 -30.10 8.82 25.11
C PHE A 659 -28.78 9.02 24.35
N LEU A 660 -28.51 10.24 23.88
CA LEU A 660 -27.34 10.55 23.05
C LEU A 660 -26.02 10.33 23.79
N SER A 661 -25.94 10.57 25.10
CA SER A 661 -24.75 10.33 25.92
C SER A 661 -24.42 8.84 26.13
N ARG A 662 -25.33 7.92 25.78
CA ARG A 662 -25.07 6.46 25.74
C ARG A 662 -24.63 5.97 24.36
N VAL A 663 -24.83 6.77 23.31
CA VAL A 663 -24.77 6.32 21.90
C VAL A 663 -23.69 7.06 21.11
N LEU A 664 -23.41 8.32 21.43
CA LEU A 664 -22.43 9.14 20.73
C LEU A 664 -21.15 9.33 21.55
N ALA A 665 -20.01 9.35 20.86
CA ALA A 665 -18.74 9.75 21.47
C ALA A 665 -18.81 11.18 22.05
N PRO A 666 -17.98 11.53 23.07
CA PRO A 666 -18.02 12.85 23.71
C PRO A 666 -17.82 14.05 22.77
N ALA A 667 -17.10 13.88 21.65
CA ALA A 667 -16.84 14.94 20.68
C ALA A 667 -18.10 15.36 19.87
N PRO A 668 -18.78 14.46 19.12
CA PRO A 668 -20.03 14.80 18.44
C PRO A 668 -21.15 15.16 19.42
N LEU A 669 -21.26 14.49 20.58
CA LEU A 669 -22.22 14.85 21.63
C LEU A 669 -22.09 16.34 21.99
N ARG A 670 -20.87 16.80 22.35
CA ARG A 670 -20.61 18.22 22.65
C ARG A 670 -20.86 19.15 21.47
N ARG A 671 -20.61 18.72 20.23
CA ARG A 671 -20.85 19.52 19.01
C ARG A 671 -22.35 19.78 18.81
N ILE A 672 -23.16 18.72 18.88
CA ILE A 672 -24.63 18.76 18.79
C ILE A 672 -25.22 19.59 19.94
N THR A 673 -24.80 19.33 21.18
CA THR A 673 -25.26 20.07 22.37
C THR A 673 -24.95 21.57 22.26
N ARG A 674 -23.77 21.97 21.75
CA ARG A 674 -23.45 23.40 21.55
C ARG A 674 -24.38 24.08 20.55
N ALA A 675 -24.75 23.43 19.45
CA ALA A 675 -25.70 23.98 18.47
C ALA A 675 -27.13 24.12 19.04
N VAL A 676 -27.54 23.16 19.87
CA VAL A 676 -28.79 23.22 20.66
C VAL A 676 -28.75 24.38 21.65
N LEU A 677 -27.70 24.48 22.48
CA LEU A 677 -27.51 25.56 23.46
C LEU A 677 -27.47 26.94 22.78
N ALA A 678 -26.79 27.09 21.64
CA ALA A 678 -26.79 28.34 20.88
C ALA A 678 -28.20 28.76 20.43
N THR A 679 -29.07 27.80 20.09
CA THR A 679 -30.49 28.06 19.79
C THR A 679 -31.28 28.47 21.04
N VAL A 680 -31.05 27.82 22.20
CA VAL A 680 -31.67 28.20 23.49
C VAL A 680 -31.23 29.61 23.90
N ASN A 681 -29.93 29.89 23.88
CA ASN A 681 -29.30 31.17 24.16
C ASN A 681 -29.93 32.28 23.30
N ALA A 682 -29.94 32.12 21.97
CA ALA A 682 -30.55 33.10 21.07
C ALA A 682 -32.04 33.30 21.36
N ALA A 683 -32.81 32.23 21.55
CA ALA A 683 -34.26 32.33 21.71
C ALA A 683 -34.69 32.92 23.07
N ILE A 684 -33.99 32.61 24.17
CA ILE A 684 -34.20 33.25 25.48
C ILE A 684 -33.79 34.73 25.40
N PHE A 685 -32.62 35.03 24.83
CA PHE A 685 -32.13 36.41 24.71
C PHE A 685 -33.06 37.29 23.85
N ASP A 686 -33.59 36.76 22.74
CA ASP A 686 -34.45 37.51 21.82
C ASP A 686 -35.93 37.58 22.19
N SER A 687 -36.38 36.91 23.27
CA SER A 687 -37.80 37.02 23.69
C SER A 687 -38.06 37.17 25.18
N VAL A 688 -37.20 36.65 26.06
CA VAL A 688 -37.30 36.86 27.51
C VAL A 688 -36.52 38.11 27.92
N LEU A 689 -35.26 38.24 27.52
CA LEU A 689 -34.41 39.43 27.76
C LEU A 689 -34.76 40.64 26.83
N ARG A 690 -36.05 40.77 26.50
CA ARG A 690 -36.66 41.94 25.85
C ARG A 690 -37.90 42.48 26.60
N VAL A 691 -38.33 41.80 27.68
CA VAL A 691 -39.46 42.18 28.56
C VAL A 691 -38.90 42.86 29.81
N SER A 692 -39.70 43.65 30.54
CA SER A 692 -39.28 44.29 31.80
C SER A 692 -39.23 43.32 32.99
N PHE A 693 -38.25 43.51 33.89
CA PHE A 693 -37.95 42.62 35.02
C PHE A 693 -38.01 43.35 36.38
N SER A 694 -38.65 42.72 37.37
CA SER A 694 -38.46 43.03 38.80
C SER A 694 -37.23 42.32 39.36
N THR A 695 -36.73 42.73 40.53
CA THR A 695 -35.67 41.99 41.25
C THR A 695 -35.98 40.49 41.39
N GLN A 696 -37.23 40.11 41.72
CA GLN A 696 -37.64 38.71 41.81
C GLN A 696 -37.66 37.99 40.44
N GLY A 697 -38.13 38.66 39.38
CA GLY A 697 -38.14 38.08 38.03
C GLY A 697 -36.74 37.80 37.49
N ALA A 698 -35.75 38.64 37.84
CA ALA A 698 -34.36 38.40 37.49
C ALA A 698 -33.75 37.23 38.29
N ALA A 699 -34.13 37.04 39.55
CA ALA A 699 -33.75 35.87 40.34
C ALA A 699 -34.32 34.57 39.74
N GLN A 700 -35.60 34.58 39.33
CA GLN A 700 -36.22 33.44 38.65
C GLN A 700 -35.52 33.09 37.33
N LEU A 701 -35.17 34.08 36.50
CA LEU A 701 -34.44 33.83 35.25
C LEU A 701 -33.07 33.18 35.50
N ASN A 702 -32.37 33.56 36.57
CA ASN A 702 -31.11 32.90 36.92
C ASN A 702 -31.31 31.45 37.40
N ALA A 703 -32.36 31.17 38.17
CA ALA A 703 -32.72 29.80 38.57
C ALA A 703 -33.11 28.94 37.35
N ASP A 704 -33.88 29.49 36.42
CA ASP A 704 -34.28 28.83 35.17
C ASP A 704 -33.07 28.50 34.28
N LEU A 705 -32.10 29.42 34.14
CA LEU A 705 -30.85 29.16 33.41
C LEU A 705 -29.98 28.11 34.12
N GLN A 706 -29.90 28.13 35.45
CA GLN A 706 -29.21 27.10 36.24
C GLN A 706 -29.86 25.71 36.09
N ALA A 707 -31.19 25.64 36.01
CA ALA A 707 -31.92 24.39 35.78
C ALA A 707 -31.61 23.78 34.40
N ILE A 708 -31.52 24.61 33.34
CA ILE A 708 -31.06 24.15 32.03
C ILE A 708 -29.62 23.63 32.11
N CYS A 709 -28.75 24.31 32.87
CA CYS A 709 -27.35 23.89 33.01
C CYS A 709 -27.21 22.57 33.75
N ALA A 710 -27.94 22.37 34.85
CA ALA A 710 -27.94 21.11 35.59
C ALA A 710 -28.30 19.93 34.69
N VAL A 711 -29.37 20.03 33.89
CA VAL A 711 -29.83 18.97 32.97
C VAL A 711 -28.79 18.65 31.88
N VAL A 712 -28.08 19.65 31.37
CA VAL A 712 -27.13 19.47 30.26
C VAL A 712 -25.76 18.98 30.75
N ASP A 713 -25.23 19.59 31.80
CA ASP A 713 -23.91 19.25 32.35
C ASP A 713 -23.89 17.86 33.00
N GLU A 714 -25.02 17.38 33.54
CA GLU A 714 -25.18 16.00 34.04
C GLU A 714 -24.93 14.93 32.95
N LYS A 715 -25.23 15.25 31.68
CA LYS A 715 -25.14 14.29 30.55
C LYS A 715 -23.94 14.54 29.63
N VAL A 716 -23.39 15.75 29.60
CA VAL A 716 -22.37 16.18 28.61
C VAL A 716 -21.05 16.64 29.27
N GLY A 717 -21.08 16.90 30.58
CA GLY A 717 -19.95 17.35 31.41
C GLY A 717 -20.03 18.83 31.80
N ALA A 718 -19.50 19.16 32.97
CA ALA A 718 -19.56 20.50 33.58
C ALA A 718 -19.01 21.63 32.68
N GLY A 719 -19.67 22.80 32.74
CA GLY A 719 -19.30 24.02 32.02
C GLY A 719 -19.70 24.05 30.54
N VAL A 720 -20.26 22.96 30.00
CA VAL A 720 -20.71 22.92 28.60
C VAL A 720 -21.96 23.79 28.42
N ALA A 721 -22.90 23.74 29.36
CA ALA A 721 -24.10 24.56 29.35
C ALA A 721 -23.80 26.05 29.57
N GLU A 722 -22.98 26.37 30.59
CA GLU A 722 -22.61 27.74 30.93
C GLU A 722 -21.93 28.44 29.74
N SER A 723 -20.95 27.79 29.09
CA SER A 723 -20.29 28.33 27.89
C SER A 723 -21.25 28.51 26.70
N GLY A 724 -22.23 27.61 26.52
CA GLY A 724 -23.24 27.72 25.46
C GLY A 724 -24.33 28.77 25.72
N LEU A 725 -24.62 29.10 26.98
CA LEU A 725 -25.61 30.09 27.41
C LEU A 725 -25.00 31.41 27.89
N ARG A 726 -23.69 31.63 27.68
CA ARG A 726 -22.93 32.75 28.26
C ARG A 726 -23.59 34.12 28.09
N ARG A 727 -24.10 34.44 26.89
CA ARG A 727 -24.79 35.72 26.61
C ARG A 727 -26.10 35.89 27.39
N CYS A 728 -26.84 34.80 27.63
CA CYS A 728 -27.98 34.79 28.54
C CYS A 728 -27.57 34.95 30.00
N PHE A 729 -26.48 34.32 30.45
CA PHE A 729 -25.97 34.50 31.82
C PHE A 729 -25.48 35.92 32.07
N GLU A 730 -24.70 36.49 31.15
CA GLU A 730 -24.25 37.89 31.23
C GLU A 730 -25.45 38.85 31.22
N GLY A 731 -26.45 38.60 30.39
CA GLY A 731 -27.70 39.37 30.39
C GLY A 731 -28.50 39.22 31.69
N ALA A 732 -28.60 38.01 32.23
CA ALA A 732 -29.29 37.73 33.48
C ALA A 732 -28.55 38.28 34.72
N LYS A 733 -27.21 38.37 34.68
CA LYS A 733 -26.34 39.01 35.69
C LYS A 733 -26.46 40.54 35.65
N LEU A 734 -26.42 41.13 34.46
CA LEU A 734 -26.59 42.57 34.27
C LEU A 734 -28.00 43.03 34.68
N VAL A 735 -29.03 42.22 34.41
CA VAL A 735 -30.37 42.48 34.95
C VAL A 735 -30.41 42.24 36.45
N SER A 736 -29.87 41.14 37.01
CA SER A 736 -30.06 40.78 38.44
C SER A 736 -29.32 41.65 39.46
N LEU A 737 -28.56 42.67 39.03
CA LEU A 737 -27.85 43.61 39.90
C LEU A 737 -28.71 44.14 41.08
N PRO A 738 -28.12 44.29 42.28
CA PRO A 738 -28.83 44.72 43.48
C PRO A 738 -29.09 46.24 43.47
N ILE A 739 -30.26 46.66 43.99
CA ILE A 739 -30.69 48.07 44.02
C ILE A 739 -29.69 48.98 44.76
N ARG A 740 -28.94 48.43 45.72
CA ARG A 740 -27.81 49.10 46.41
C ARG A 740 -26.64 48.12 46.45
N GLY A 741 -25.46 48.57 46.02
CA GLY A 741 -24.22 47.80 46.14
C GLY A 741 -23.83 47.64 47.61
N ALA A 742 -23.24 46.49 47.95
CA ALA A 742 -22.87 46.17 49.32
C ALA A 742 -21.67 47.00 49.77
N LYS A 743 -21.86 47.87 50.77
CA LYS A 743 -20.74 48.49 51.50
C LYS A 743 -20.31 47.59 52.66
N THR A 744 -19.16 46.95 52.52
CA THR A 744 -18.43 46.39 53.67
C THR A 744 -18.06 47.51 54.64
N SER A 745 -18.64 47.47 55.84
CA SER A 745 -18.49 48.56 56.82
C SER A 745 -17.20 48.41 57.63
N ALA A 746 -16.15 49.13 57.21
CA ALA A 746 -14.96 49.34 58.03
C ALA A 746 -15.16 50.50 59.03
N ASN A 747 -14.54 50.40 60.21
CA ASN A 747 -14.77 51.28 61.36
C ASN A 747 -14.47 52.77 61.11
N THR A 748 -15.36 53.64 61.61
CA THR A 748 -14.99 54.94 62.21
C THR A 748 -15.87 55.16 63.44
N ALA A 749 -15.26 55.47 64.58
CA ALA A 749 -15.93 55.72 65.85
C ALA A 749 -15.78 57.18 66.30
N GLY A 750 -16.67 57.66 67.17
CA GLY A 750 -16.48 58.93 67.87
C GLY A 750 -17.76 59.56 68.44
N LEU A 751 -17.74 59.82 69.76
CA LEU A 751 -18.67 60.64 70.55
C LEU A 751 -20.08 60.04 70.80
N ALA A 752 -20.59 59.96 72.04
CA ALA A 752 -19.96 60.16 73.37
C ALA A 752 -20.84 59.53 74.48
N GLU A 753 -20.23 59.26 75.66
CA GLU A 753 -20.82 59.21 77.04
C GLU A 753 -22.02 58.27 77.31
N GLU A 754 -22.16 57.51 78.42
CA GLU A 754 -21.38 57.22 79.64
C GLU A 754 -21.37 55.65 79.83
N ASP A 755 -20.89 54.93 80.85
CA ASP A 755 -20.22 55.14 82.16
C ASP A 755 -19.49 53.82 82.58
N GLY A 756 -18.67 53.82 83.63
CA GLY A 756 -18.70 52.76 84.66
C GLY A 756 -17.66 51.62 84.70
N MET A 757 -16.77 51.69 85.70
CA MET A 757 -16.19 50.57 86.50
C MET A 757 -14.96 49.73 86.01
N GLU A 758 -13.78 50.23 86.40
CA GLU A 758 -12.62 49.58 87.09
C GLU A 758 -12.21 48.09 86.90
N GLU A 759 -10.92 47.90 86.52
CA GLU A 759 -9.85 47.02 87.11
C GLU A 759 -10.05 45.48 87.29
N TRP A 760 -9.06 44.57 87.25
CA TRP A 760 -7.57 44.51 87.07
C TRP A 760 -7.19 43.01 86.81
N ASP A 761 -5.95 42.56 86.60
CA ASP A 761 -4.83 42.92 85.69
C ASP A 761 -3.69 41.87 85.82
N ALA A 762 -2.75 41.82 84.85
CA ALA A 762 -1.42 41.16 84.86
C ALA A 762 -1.39 39.60 84.99
N TRP A 763 -0.34 38.85 84.66
CA TRP A 763 1.10 39.06 84.37
C TRP A 763 1.55 38.06 83.26
N ALA A 764 2.64 38.17 82.49
CA ALA A 764 3.59 39.26 82.13
C ALA A 764 4.47 38.79 80.92
N ALA A 765 5.55 39.50 80.60
CA ALA A 765 6.53 39.21 79.51
C ALA A 765 7.75 38.36 80.02
N GLU A 766 8.84 38.02 79.30
CA GLU A 766 9.35 38.34 77.96
C GLU A 766 10.47 37.34 77.51
N ASP A 767 11.06 37.56 76.33
CA ASP A 767 12.43 37.21 75.88
C ASP A 767 12.76 35.78 75.35
N ALA A 768 13.93 35.62 74.69
CA ALA A 768 14.20 34.70 73.58
C ALA A 768 15.54 33.90 73.65
N GLY A 769 15.83 33.03 72.65
CA GLY A 769 17.18 32.49 72.44
C GLY A 769 17.39 31.33 71.44
N ALA A 770 18.26 31.55 70.44
CA ALA A 770 19.21 30.62 69.78
C ALA A 770 18.75 29.30 69.09
N ASP A 771 18.47 29.37 67.78
CA ASP A 771 19.32 28.90 66.65
C ASP A 771 20.31 27.70 66.80
N ALA A 772 20.32 26.76 65.82
CA ALA A 772 21.51 26.36 64.99
C ALA A 772 21.43 25.00 64.24
N GLY A 773 21.59 25.01 62.89
CA GLY A 773 22.00 23.89 62.00
C GLY A 773 21.01 22.73 61.75
N GLY A 774 21.06 21.92 60.67
CA GLY A 774 21.90 21.78 59.45
C GLY A 774 21.58 20.39 58.81
N GLU A 775 21.76 20.04 57.53
CA GLU A 775 22.39 20.64 56.33
C GLU A 775 21.60 20.24 55.04
N SER A 776 22.11 20.56 53.82
CA SER A 776 21.39 20.36 52.54
C SER A 776 22.29 20.12 51.31
N SER A 777 21.85 19.30 50.34
CA SER A 777 22.23 19.37 48.89
C SER A 777 21.49 18.31 48.05
N GLY A 778 21.21 18.48 46.74
CA GLY A 778 21.37 19.68 45.88
C GLY A 778 21.18 19.39 44.36
N ALA A 779 21.12 20.47 43.55
CA ALA A 779 21.18 20.55 42.05
C ALA A 779 20.07 19.85 41.21
N GLY A 780 19.69 20.27 39.99
CA GLY A 780 20.15 21.33 39.05
C GLY A 780 20.48 20.77 37.64
N PRO A 781 20.64 21.54 36.53
CA PRO A 781 20.39 22.97 36.30
C PRO A 781 19.74 23.39 34.92
N GLN A 782 19.31 24.66 34.84
CA GLN A 782 19.16 25.62 33.70
C GLN A 782 19.26 25.23 32.20
N LYS A 783 18.22 25.63 31.43
CA LYS A 783 18.23 26.57 30.26
C LYS A 783 16.77 26.75 29.73
N GLU A 784 16.35 27.78 28.97
CA GLU A 784 17.05 28.89 28.29
C GLU A 784 16.25 30.24 28.32
N THR A 785 16.71 31.24 27.56
CA THR A 785 16.51 32.70 27.70
C THR A 785 15.15 33.32 27.30
N THR A 786 14.57 34.05 28.26
CA THR A 786 14.09 35.47 28.18
C THR A 786 13.43 36.05 26.92
N SER A 787 12.28 36.71 27.12
CA SER A 787 12.18 38.17 26.89
C SER A 787 11.38 38.80 28.04
N ASN A 788 11.67 40.06 28.40
CA ASN A 788 11.12 40.72 29.60
C ASN A 788 10.37 42.01 29.25
N ARG A 789 9.22 42.22 29.91
CA ARG A 789 8.58 43.53 30.10
C ARG A 789 7.63 43.46 31.29
N ASP A 790 8.13 43.94 32.41
CA ASP A 790 7.51 44.83 33.40
C ASP A 790 5.98 45.06 33.25
N ALA A 791 5.14 45.13 34.29
CA ALA A 791 5.15 44.85 35.73
C ALA A 791 3.93 45.61 36.31
N ASP A 792 3.52 45.28 37.54
CA ASP A 792 2.62 46.07 38.41
C ASP A 792 1.13 46.19 38.00
N ASP A 793 0.34 45.20 38.44
CA ASP A 793 -0.86 45.35 39.29
C ASP A 793 -1.38 43.93 39.65
N GLY A 794 -2.19 43.68 40.67
CA GLY A 794 -2.82 44.58 41.64
C GLY A 794 -4.02 43.86 42.24
N ALA A 795 -3.96 43.43 43.51
CA ALA A 795 -4.96 42.51 44.07
C ALA A 795 -6.20 43.25 44.60
N GLU A 796 -7.21 43.50 43.75
CA GLU A 796 -8.50 44.04 44.18
C GLU A 796 -9.52 42.96 44.56
N ALA A 797 -10.08 43.08 45.77
CA ALA A 797 -11.22 42.29 46.22
C ALA A 797 -12.52 42.92 45.70
N GLY A 798 -13.22 42.21 44.80
CA GLY A 798 -14.37 42.73 44.05
C GLY A 798 -15.46 43.37 44.92
N ARG A 799 -15.77 44.63 44.61
CA ARG A 799 -16.84 45.42 45.23
C ARG A 799 -18.14 45.21 44.45
N GLU A 800 -19.20 44.73 45.10
CA GLU A 800 -20.50 44.54 44.45
C GLU A 800 -21.12 45.87 44.00
N LEU A 801 -21.06 46.16 42.69
CA LEU A 801 -21.66 47.35 42.09
C LEU A 801 -23.19 47.30 42.20
N GLY A 802 -23.77 48.42 42.63
CA GLY A 802 -25.23 48.60 42.67
C GLY A 802 -25.80 48.98 41.30
N LEU A 803 -27.06 48.62 41.06
CA LEU A 803 -27.81 48.88 39.82
C LEU A 803 -27.69 50.34 39.34
N TRP A 804 -27.82 51.32 40.24
CA TRP A 804 -27.68 52.75 39.94
C TRP A 804 -26.23 53.22 39.73
N GLU A 805 -25.23 52.49 40.24
CA GLU A 805 -23.81 52.78 39.97
C GLU A 805 -23.44 52.28 38.57
N VAL A 806 -23.92 51.10 38.18
CA VAL A 806 -23.74 50.54 36.83
C VAL A 806 -24.50 51.37 35.79
N GLU A 807 -25.77 51.71 36.01
CA GLU A 807 -26.58 52.53 35.11
C GLU A 807 -25.86 53.84 34.73
N LYS A 808 -25.48 54.62 35.75
CA LYS A 808 -24.87 55.93 35.56
C LYS A 808 -23.56 55.87 34.76
N ARG A 809 -22.70 54.88 35.05
CA ARG A 809 -21.43 54.71 34.32
C ARG A 809 -21.66 54.17 32.90
N LEU A 810 -22.57 53.23 32.72
CA LEU A 810 -22.88 52.64 31.40
C LEU A 810 -23.51 53.67 30.44
N PHE A 811 -24.27 54.65 30.94
CA PHE A 811 -24.86 55.73 30.14
C PHE A 811 -24.00 56.99 29.99
N ALA A 812 -22.83 57.09 30.65
CA ALA A 812 -21.96 58.26 30.57
C ALA A 812 -21.31 58.41 29.17
N ASP A 813 -20.50 57.44 28.76
CA ASP A 813 -19.87 57.36 27.44
C ASP A 813 -19.55 55.90 27.08
N ASN A 814 -18.90 55.65 25.94
CA ASN A 814 -18.61 54.29 25.47
C ASN A 814 -17.36 53.66 26.10
N GLN A 815 -16.43 54.43 26.67
CA GLN A 815 -15.29 53.90 27.40
C GLN A 815 -15.73 53.49 28.80
N SER A 816 -16.35 54.40 29.54
CA SER A 816 -16.96 54.13 30.85
C SER A 816 -18.01 53.01 30.82
N ALA A 817 -18.57 52.70 29.65
CA ALA A 817 -19.43 51.53 29.47
C ALA A 817 -18.67 50.21 29.29
N ARG A 818 -17.48 50.21 28.68
CA ARG A 818 -16.61 49.03 28.55
C ARG A 818 -15.97 48.70 29.89
N ASP A 819 -15.35 49.70 30.52
CA ASP A 819 -14.64 49.57 31.79
C ASP A 819 -15.52 48.90 32.86
N VAL A 820 -16.84 49.17 32.85
CA VAL A 820 -17.82 48.60 33.78
C VAL A 820 -18.38 47.25 33.37
N LEU A 821 -18.42 46.94 32.07
CA LEU A 821 -18.71 45.56 31.62
C LEU A 821 -17.54 44.65 31.98
N GLU A 822 -16.30 45.15 31.91
CA GLU A 822 -15.07 44.47 32.34
C GLU A 822 -15.01 44.32 33.86
N GLU A 823 -15.29 45.37 34.65
CA GLU A 823 -15.44 45.30 36.13
C GLU A 823 -16.55 44.32 36.58
N LEU A 824 -17.56 44.09 35.73
CA LEU A 824 -18.61 43.08 35.93
C LEU A 824 -18.28 41.69 35.35
N GLY A 825 -17.15 41.51 34.66
CA GLY A 825 -16.77 40.25 34.00
C GLY A 825 -17.75 39.80 32.91
N LEU A 826 -18.17 40.73 32.04
CA LEU A 826 -19.11 40.51 30.94
C LEU A 826 -18.35 40.67 29.60
N GLU A 827 -18.10 39.57 28.89
CA GLU A 827 -17.23 39.55 27.68
C GLU A 827 -18.00 39.49 26.36
N VAL A 828 -19.30 39.14 26.38
CA VAL A 828 -20.10 38.81 25.17
C VAL A 828 -21.16 39.88 24.85
N LEU A 829 -21.52 40.74 25.80
CA LEU A 829 -22.47 41.85 25.59
C LEU A 829 -21.78 43.11 25.04
N ASP A 830 -22.33 43.70 23.97
CA ASP A 830 -21.91 45.03 23.49
C ASP A 830 -22.53 46.17 24.34
N GLU A 831 -22.00 47.40 24.21
CA GLU A 831 -22.43 48.52 25.07
C GLU A 831 -23.89 48.92 24.82
N LYS A 832 -24.44 48.62 23.63
CA LYS A 832 -25.84 48.92 23.27
C LYS A 832 -26.78 47.84 23.79
N GLU A 833 -26.35 46.59 23.78
CA GLU A 833 -27.05 45.44 24.37
C GLU A 833 -27.17 45.65 25.88
N ALA A 834 -26.08 45.96 26.55
CA ALA A 834 -26.07 46.24 27.98
C ALA A 834 -27.00 47.40 28.35
N ARG A 835 -26.91 48.54 27.62
CA ARG A 835 -27.80 49.70 27.80
C ARG A 835 -29.26 49.37 27.53
N ARG A 836 -29.56 48.49 26.57
CA ARG A 836 -30.92 48.00 26.31
C ARG A 836 -31.43 47.16 27.48
N LEU A 837 -30.60 46.27 28.02
CA LEU A 837 -30.96 45.36 29.10
C LEU A 837 -31.21 46.08 30.44
N LEU A 838 -30.38 47.07 30.82
CA LEU A 838 -30.63 47.86 32.03
C LEU A 838 -31.96 48.64 31.95
N ARG A 839 -32.33 49.16 30.78
CA ARG A 839 -33.63 49.85 30.57
C ARG A 839 -34.85 48.93 30.71
N LEU A 840 -34.67 47.62 30.86
CA LEU A 840 -35.73 46.67 31.18
C LEU A 840 -35.96 46.53 32.69
N ARG A 841 -35.10 47.08 33.56
CA ARG A 841 -35.37 47.11 35.00
C ARG A 841 -36.52 48.05 35.31
N VAL A 842 -37.58 47.50 35.91
CA VAL A 842 -38.74 48.29 36.39
C VAL A 842 -38.30 49.35 37.41
N GLU A 843 -37.28 49.04 38.21
CA GLU A 843 -36.69 49.91 39.23
C GLU A 843 -35.88 51.10 38.63
N LEU A 844 -35.55 51.07 37.34
CA LEU A 844 -34.91 52.17 36.58
C LEU A 844 -35.89 52.87 35.60
N ALA A 845 -37.17 52.49 35.61
CA ALA A 845 -38.19 52.96 34.67
C ALA A 845 -39.20 53.95 35.28
N GLY A 846 -38.81 54.64 36.36
CA GLY A 846 -39.60 55.63 37.11
C GLY A 846 -38.97 57.02 37.15
#